data_AF-A0A5N6K7T8-F1
#
_entry.id   AF-A0A5N6K7T8-F1
#
_cell.length_a   1.000
_cell.length_b   1.000
_cell.length_c   1.000
_cell.angle_alpha   90.00
_cell.angle_beta   90.00
_cell.angle_gamma   90.00
#
_symmetry.space_group_name_H-M   'P 1'
#
loop_
_entity.id
_entity.type
_entity.pdbx_description
1 polymer ?
#
loop_
_entity_poly.entity_id
_entity_poly.type
_entity_poly.pdbx_seq_one_letter_code
_entity_poly.pdbx_strand_id
1 'polypeptide(L)'
;MSARIVCYPLLGQTTVVSADQVDVTVALLPQDGEDIDWEVALWHDNTQDMIWEQLDLTQLDNGIPVLTEDPRSPAFFFSNTLKRSSMKEGITHYTIKYRKIGQLTWNWVNDNASPVGDAEIVFQKKLSITQPRSIEEYVFNLSESLAVRYHGLEVSELPLWTLTYSVAATGASATEPSVQRINIGFPMEFTRYFALVKRMNFWLLPRHGKSKFELGEDNCQFYSGNIESRKEEAILLSFLRYDGTHFIMLALSMDGIVTTLTSGDDGSIVLTAKNENEQEGKGTVVCAVGETVEDGIAAAMDHAKRIVRKSLKSGSILGERSDEKQDISGLRHKKDFHDGLVYCTWNSLGPTLTSTTLFSALDGFTASSIYPSTIVIDDGWQSITPFGSETFPTQHRWSRFEASSTSFPEGLTDLSLLIRKSYPWIKNIGVWHGIFGYWGGIDPECEIGQKYKLRWVEIDNHHRSGMWVVDACDVRRFYDDFYSFLISSGINAIKLDTQGLLADLKNPKDRRELIPAYQDAIHRSLASHFEDRVISCMSQYPSNIFSPQILISSSNHGSGRIAMRNSDDFWPNEISSHPWHVHTNSHTSHLTTHLENIIPDWDMFQTASPSSSYASYHAAARSLSGSLLSLTDTPGYHDTALLSQLTCTPFQIPQSPTSKIPTPTPPRVLRANPGKSTHVYSSSNENRILKIRTSTIETGTRILGLFNPLPSDSITEIISLEEFPLSPPSPPSHKQEPNCHKQEPAYIIHATPSHPLPTHLATPTSKFLLTLPPKPTSSSPPTNSTPSPCRPPDPTTPQTKPPSK
;
A
#
# COMPACT_ATOMS: atom_id res chain seq x y z
N MET A 1 -33.52 -15.05 24.62
CA MET A 1 -32.73 -13.91 25.11
C MET A 1 -31.32 -14.12 24.61
N SER A 2 -30.77 -13.14 23.91
CA SER A 2 -29.52 -13.27 23.16
C SER A 2 -28.47 -12.33 23.75
N ALA A 3 -27.21 -12.77 23.76
CA ALA A 3 -26.08 -11.92 24.02
C ALA A 3 -25.21 -11.84 22.76
N ARG A 4 -24.62 -10.67 22.52
CA ARG A 4 -23.58 -10.53 21.50
C ARG A 4 -22.25 -10.95 22.12
N ILE A 5 -21.54 -11.85 21.45
CA ILE A 5 -20.26 -12.37 21.91
C ILE A 5 -19.15 -11.79 21.02
N VAL A 6 -18.12 -11.24 21.65
CA VAL A 6 -16.87 -10.82 21.01
C VAL A 6 -15.73 -11.60 21.65
N CYS A 7 -14.86 -12.19 20.85
CA CYS A 7 -13.80 -13.08 21.34
C CYS A 7 -12.42 -12.60 20.86
N TYR A 8 -11.41 -12.85 21.69
CA TYR A 8 -9.99 -12.78 21.34
C TYR A 8 -9.30 -14.09 21.76
N PRO A 9 -8.63 -14.81 20.86
CA PRO A 9 -8.61 -14.60 19.41
C PRO A 9 -10.00 -14.64 18.75
N LEU A 10 -10.11 -14.04 17.56
CA LEU A 10 -11.38 -13.83 16.87
C LEU A 10 -12.00 -15.14 16.36
N LEU A 11 -13.31 -15.28 16.55
CA LEU A 11 -14.10 -16.34 15.91
C LEU A 11 -14.18 -16.12 14.39
N GLY A 12 -14.22 -17.22 13.62
CA GLY A 12 -14.21 -17.20 12.16
C GLY A 12 -12.86 -16.85 11.53
N GLN A 13 -11.85 -16.57 12.35
CA GLN A 13 -10.53 -16.10 11.93
C GLN A 13 -9.44 -17.11 12.28
N THR A 14 -8.35 -17.05 11.52
CA THR A 14 -7.13 -17.82 11.79
C THR A 14 -6.15 -16.94 12.57
N THR A 15 -5.66 -17.42 13.72
CA THR A 15 -4.68 -16.72 14.55
C THR A 15 -3.44 -17.59 14.76
N VAL A 16 -2.27 -17.06 14.41
CA VAL A 16 -0.98 -17.73 14.63
C VAL A 16 -0.44 -17.32 15.99
N VAL A 17 -0.06 -18.29 16.82
CA VAL A 17 0.46 -18.07 18.17
C VAL A 17 1.80 -18.80 18.30
N SER A 18 2.85 -18.10 18.74
CA SER A 18 4.21 -18.66 18.90
C SER A 18 4.44 -19.41 20.21
N ALA A 19 3.53 -19.27 21.17
CA ALA A 19 3.54 -19.97 22.44
C ALA A 19 2.72 -21.27 22.36
N ASP A 20 2.99 -22.24 23.24
CA ASP A 20 2.20 -23.49 23.34
C ASP A 20 0.83 -23.29 24.03
N GLN A 21 0.42 -22.05 24.26
CA GLN A 21 -0.86 -21.69 24.86
C GLN A 21 -1.31 -20.30 24.39
N VAL A 22 -2.62 -20.05 24.44
CA VAL A 22 -3.22 -18.75 24.12
C VAL A 22 -4.29 -18.37 25.13
N ASP A 23 -4.25 -17.13 25.59
CA ASP A 23 -5.27 -16.59 26.50
C ASP A 23 -6.50 -16.17 25.70
N VAL A 24 -7.57 -16.96 25.84
CA VAL A 24 -8.87 -16.67 25.25
C VAL A 24 -9.64 -15.76 26.17
N THR A 25 -10.11 -14.64 25.63
CA THR A 25 -10.91 -13.64 26.33
C THR A 25 -12.21 -13.43 25.58
N VAL A 26 -13.33 -13.54 26.29
CA VAL A 26 -14.68 -13.37 25.75
C VAL A 26 -15.32 -12.15 26.42
N ALA A 27 -15.81 -11.22 25.61
CA ALA A 27 -16.72 -10.17 26.03
C ALA A 27 -18.16 -10.57 25.68
N LEU A 28 -19.00 -10.66 26.71
CA LEU A 28 -20.43 -10.92 26.60
C LEU A 28 -21.19 -9.61 26.79
N LEU A 29 -21.96 -9.21 25.78
CA LEU A 29 -22.80 -8.02 25.80
C LEU A 29 -24.28 -8.45 25.77
N PRO A 30 -25.03 -8.37 26.89
CA PRO A 30 -26.44 -8.74 26.93
C PRO A 30 -27.29 -7.77 26.08
N GLN A 31 -28.28 -8.29 25.34
CA GLN A 31 -29.21 -7.43 24.59
C GLN A 31 -30.28 -6.78 25.47
N ASP A 32 -30.64 -7.40 26.59
CA ASP A 32 -31.76 -6.98 27.46
C ASP A 32 -31.32 -6.12 28.66
N GLY A 33 -30.03 -5.78 28.78
CA GLY A 33 -29.49 -4.90 29.83
C GLY A 33 -29.56 -5.44 31.27
N GLU A 34 -30.00 -6.70 31.46
CA GLU A 34 -30.07 -7.34 32.77
C GLU A 34 -28.67 -7.73 33.29
N ASP A 35 -28.36 -7.30 34.51
CA ASP A 35 -27.17 -7.67 35.28
C ASP A 35 -27.45 -9.02 35.98
N ILE A 36 -27.21 -10.11 35.27
CA ILE A 36 -27.39 -11.50 35.75
C ILE A 36 -26.07 -12.23 35.56
N ASP A 37 -25.72 -13.13 36.48
CA ASP A 37 -24.53 -13.95 36.35
C ASP A 37 -24.59 -14.88 35.13
N TRP A 38 -23.51 -14.88 34.34
CA TRP A 38 -23.38 -15.69 33.12
C TRP A 38 -22.33 -16.79 33.29
N GLU A 39 -22.60 -17.94 32.67
CA GLU A 39 -21.59 -18.97 32.43
C GLU A 39 -21.19 -18.93 30.96
N VAL A 40 -19.89 -18.92 30.71
CA VAL A 40 -19.31 -18.94 29.36
C VAL A 40 -18.27 -20.06 29.32
N ALA A 41 -18.30 -20.87 28.27
CA ALA A 41 -17.34 -21.95 28.06
C ALA A 41 -16.80 -21.94 26.62
N LEU A 42 -15.53 -22.26 26.46
CA LEU A 42 -14.99 -22.70 25.18
C LEU A 42 -15.46 -24.13 24.95
N TRP A 43 -15.86 -24.40 23.71
CA TRP A 43 -15.96 -25.75 23.19
C TRP A 43 -14.86 -25.85 22.14
N HIS A 44 -13.87 -26.71 22.35
CA HIS A 44 -12.70 -26.79 21.48
C HIS A 44 -12.38 -28.23 21.11
N ASP A 45 -11.77 -28.44 19.95
CA ASP A 45 -11.32 -29.78 19.55
C ASP A 45 -9.99 -30.15 20.22
N ASN A 46 -9.83 -31.43 20.52
CA ASN A 46 -8.54 -32.05 20.71
C ASN A 46 -8.19 -32.75 19.40
N THR A 47 -7.34 -32.13 18.59
CA THR A 47 -7.09 -32.58 17.21
C THR A 47 -6.55 -34.00 17.08
N GLN A 48 -5.95 -34.56 18.14
CA GLN A 48 -5.49 -35.96 18.11
C GLN A 48 -6.63 -36.97 17.94
N ASP A 49 -7.78 -36.71 18.57
CA ASP A 49 -8.92 -37.65 18.58
C ASP A 49 -10.18 -37.04 17.93
N MET A 50 -10.10 -35.78 17.47
CA MET A 50 -11.23 -34.96 17.00
C MET A 50 -12.39 -34.89 18.03
N ILE A 51 -12.07 -35.14 19.30
CA ILE A 51 -13.01 -35.07 20.41
C ILE A 51 -13.11 -33.62 20.85
N TRP A 52 -14.32 -33.08 20.84
CA TRP A 52 -14.57 -31.75 21.39
C TRP A 52 -14.76 -31.84 22.90
N GLU A 53 -14.13 -30.91 23.62
CA GLU A 53 -14.20 -30.81 25.06
C GLU A 53 -14.56 -29.39 25.53
N GLN A 54 -15.03 -29.30 26.78
CA GLN A 54 -15.43 -28.05 27.41
C GLN A 54 -14.28 -27.50 28.24
N LEU A 55 -13.97 -26.22 28.05
CA LEU A 55 -13.10 -25.44 28.93
C LEU A 55 -13.89 -24.24 29.45
N ASP A 56 -14.27 -24.27 30.73
CA ASP A 56 -15.04 -23.20 31.38
C ASP A 56 -14.22 -21.93 31.51
N LEU A 57 -14.76 -20.77 31.14
CA LEU A 57 -14.08 -19.49 31.39
C LEU A 57 -14.44 -18.92 32.76
N THR A 58 -13.47 -18.24 33.37
CA THR A 58 -13.66 -17.52 34.63
C THR A 58 -13.96 -16.06 34.34
N GLN A 59 -14.93 -15.48 35.05
CA GLN A 59 -15.22 -14.05 34.96
C GLN A 59 -14.02 -13.23 35.48
N LEU A 60 -13.70 -12.13 34.80
CA LEU A 60 -12.61 -11.23 35.19
C LEU A 60 -13.13 -10.15 36.14
N ASP A 61 -12.49 -10.03 37.32
CA ASP A 61 -12.84 -9.03 38.34
C ASP A 61 -12.39 -7.60 37.97
N ASN A 62 -11.36 -7.48 37.12
CA ASN A 62 -10.83 -6.21 36.63
C ASN A 62 -11.41 -5.93 35.24
N GLY A 63 -12.18 -4.85 35.10
CA GLY A 63 -12.82 -4.50 33.82
C GLY A 63 -11.81 -4.20 32.73
N ILE A 64 -11.89 -4.92 31.61
CA ILE A 64 -11.22 -4.54 30.36
C ILE A 64 -11.83 -3.21 29.88
N PRO A 65 -11.03 -2.18 29.56
CA PRO A 65 -11.55 -0.90 29.11
C PRO A 65 -12.45 -1.07 27.87
N VAL A 66 -13.65 -0.48 27.92
CA VAL A 66 -14.60 -0.48 26.80
C VAL A 66 -14.57 0.87 26.12
N LEU A 67 -14.12 0.89 24.87
CA LEU A 67 -14.01 2.05 24.00
C LEU A 67 -15.12 1.97 22.94
N THR A 68 -16.28 2.54 23.26
CA THR A 68 -17.48 2.49 22.42
C THR A 68 -18.26 3.81 22.52
N GLU A 69 -19.08 4.13 21.51
CA GLU A 69 -19.94 5.31 21.52
C GLU A 69 -21.07 5.23 22.56
N ASP A 70 -21.52 4.01 22.91
CA ASP A 70 -22.52 3.77 23.94
C ASP A 70 -21.91 3.05 25.16
N PRO A 71 -21.29 3.79 26.10
CA PRO A 71 -20.68 3.22 27.29
C PRO A 71 -21.69 2.65 28.30
N ARG A 72 -23.01 2.73 28.03
CA ARG A 72 -24.05 2.30 28.97
C ARG A 72 -24.42 0.82 28.85
N SER A 73 -23.99 0.14 27.79
CA SER A 73 -24.20 -1.30 27.66
C SER A 73 -23.21 -2.07 28.55
N PRO A 74 -23.66 -2.89 29.51
CA PRO A 74 -22.76 -3.68 30.33
C PRO A 74 -22.03 -4.72 29.47
N ALA A 75 -20.71 -4.82 29.65
CA ALA A 75 -19.87 -5.84 29.05
C ALA A 75 -19.23 -6.69 30.15
N PHE A 76 -19.49 -8.00 30.10
CA PHE A 76 -18.93 -8.96 31.04
C PHE A 76 -17.77 -9.69 30.37
N PHE A 77 -16.62 -9.74 31.04
CA PHE A 77 -15.42 -10.35 30.49
C PHE A 77 -15.11 -11.68 31.17
N PHE A 78 -14.79 -12.67 30.36
CA PHE A 78 -14.42 -14.02 30.80
C PHE A 78 -13.10 -14.41 30.15
N SER A 79 -12.25 -15.15 30.85
CA SER A 79 -11.00 -15.64 30.27
C SER A 79 -10.63 -17.03 30.75
N ASN A 80 -9.94 -17.77 29.90
CA ASN A 80 -9.17 -18.95 30.26
C ASN A 80 -8.05 -19.15 29.23
N THR A 81 -7.07 -19.98 29.57
CA THR A 81 -5.93 -20.29 28.71
C THR A 81 -6.17 -21.60 27.97
N LEU A 82 -6.28 -21.53 26.65
CA LEU A 82 -6.32 -22.70 25.78
C LEU A 82 -4.88 -23.18 25.56
N LYS A 83 -4.60 -24.43 25.93
CA LYS A 83 -3.28 -25.05 25.75
C LYS A 83 -3.27 -25.91 24.51
N ARG A 84 -2.09 -25.98 23.88
CA ARG A 84 -1.85 -26.91 22.78
C ARG A 84 -2.05 -28.35 23.26
N SER A 85 -2.96 -29.08 22.59
CA SER A 85 -3.33 -30.44 22.93
C SER A 85 -2.20 -31.45 22.71
N SER A 86 -1.41 -31.31 21.64
CA SER A 86 -0.29 -32.21 21.34
C SER A 86 0.87 -31.58 20.56
N MET A 87 2.07 -32.18 20.68
CA MET A 87 3.27 -31.74 19.96
C MET A 87 3.24 -32.03 18.44
N LYS A 88 2.38 -32.94 17.98
CA LYS A 88 2.37 -33.42 16.58
C LYS A 88 1.62 -32.46 15.65
N GLU A 89 0.43 -32.04 16.06
CA GLU A 89 -0.41 -31.12 15.29
C GLU A 89 -0.30 -29.70 15.84
N GLY A 90 -0.42 -28.72 14.93
CA GLY A 90 -0.20 -27.31 15.23
C GLY A 90 -1.50 -26.51 15.28
N ILE A 91 -2.67 -27.15 15.28
CA ILE A 91 -3.95 -26.43 15.14
C ILE A 91 -4.91 -26.81 16.25
N THR A 92 -5.79 -25.90 16.62
CA THR A 92 -6.94 -26.16 17.46
C THR A 92 -8.08 -25.24 17.04
N HIS A 93 -9.28 -25.78 16.92
CA HIS A 93 -10.49 -25.01 16.66
C HIS A 93 -11.28 -24.83 17.94
N TYR A 94 -11.92 -23.67 18.09
CA TYR A 94 -12.89 -23.50 19.16
C TYR A 94 -14.07 -22.62 18.76
N THR A 95 -15.19 -22.86 19.41
CA THR A 95 -16.35 -22.00 19.42
C THR A 95 -16.72 -21.63 20.86
N ILE A 96 -17.69 -20.74 21.02
CA ILE A 96 -18.14 -20.26 22.32
C ILE A 96 -19.60 -20.67 22.55
N LYS A 97 -19.88 -21.10 23.77
CA LYS A 97 -21.23 -21.30 24.28
C LYS A 97 -21.43 -20.53 25.58
N TYR A 98 -22.66 -20.06 25.83
CA TYR A 98 -23.00 -19.25 26.99
C TYR A 98 -24.43 -19.52 27.48
N ARG A 99 -24.67 -19.30 28.77
CA ARG A 99 -26.00 -19.37 29.40
C ARG A 99 -26.07 -18.52 30.67
N LYS A 100 -27.27 -18.18 31.12
CA LYS A 100 -27.45 -17.58 32.46
C LYS A 100 -27.26 -18.66 33.53
N ILE A 101 -26.67 -18.31 34.68
CA ILE A 101 -26.59 -19.24 35.82
C ILE A 101 -27.99 -19.78 36.15
N GLY A 102 -28.08 -21.09 36.33
CA GLY A 102 -29.34 -21.80 36.61
C GLY A 102 -30.13 -22.26 35.37
N GLN A 103 -29.74 -21.87 34.15
CA GLN A 103 -30.31 -22.45 32.94
C GLN A 103 -29.64 -23.79 32.58
N LEU A 104 -30.42 -24.76 32.11
CA LEU A 104 -29.89 -26.07 31.68
C LEU A 104 -29.30 -26.02 30.27
N THR A 105 -29.93 -25.27 29.36
CA THR A 105 -29.58 -25.23 27.94
C THR A 105 -28.50 -24.19 27.64
N TRP A 106 -27.49 -24.59 26.86
CA TRP A 106 -26.46 -23.69 26.33
C TRP A 106 -26.94 -23.00 25.04
N ASN A 107 -26.61 -21.73 24.89
CA ASN A 107 -26.69 -21.02 23.61
C ASN A 107 -25.33 -21.09 22.93
N TRP A 108 -25.30 -21.37 21.64
CA TRP A 108 -24.08 -21.44 20.85
C TRP A 108 -23.96 -20.20 19.97
N VAL A 109 -22.75 -19.64 19.88
CA VAL A 109 -22.53 -18.44 19.06
C VAL A 109 -22.84 -18.71 17.58
N ASN A 110 -22.56 -19.92 17.10
CA ASN A 110 -22.79 -20.33 15.72
C ASN A 110 -24.20 -20.87 15.42
N ASP A 111 -25.10 -20.96 16.42
CA ASP A 111 -26.52 -21.29 16.20
C ASP A 111 -27.37 -20.04 15.91
N ASN A 112 -26.77 -18.85 16.02
CA ASN A 112 -27.45 -17.58 15.73
C ASN A 112 -27.74 -17.41 14.24
N ALA A 113 -28.69 -16.53 13.90
CA ALA A 113 -29.08 -16.23 12.51
C ALA A 113 -27.92 -15.75 11.59
N SER A 114 -26.79 -15.35 12.17
CA SER A 114 -25.57 -14.97 11.46
C SER A 114 -24.36 -15.63 12.14
N PRO A 115 -24.04 -16.89 11.80
CA PRO A 115 -22.91 -17.59 12.39
C PRO A 115 -21.60 -16.90 12.01
N VAL A 116 -20.71 -16.73 13.00
CA VAL A 116 -19.39 -16.12 12.79
C VAL A 116 -18.33 -17.15 12.39
N GLY A 117 -18.59 -18.44 12.64
CA GLY A 117 -17.65 -19.54 12.40
C GLY A 117 -16.77 -19.81 13.62
N ASP A 118 -15.99 -20.88 13.55
CA ASP A 118 -15.07 -21.26 14.63
C ASP A 118 -13.76 -20.46 14.53
N ALA A 119 -13.12 -20.18 15.66
CA ALA A 119 -11.75 -19.69 15.67
C ALA A 119 -10.80 -20.83 15.30
N GLU A 120 -9.77 -20.52 14.52
CA GLU A 120 -8.69 -21.46 14.18
C GLU A 120 -7.38 -20.93 14.78
N ILE A 121 -6.81 -21.66 15.73
CA ILE A 121 -5.54 -21.32 16.38
C ILE A 121 -4.44 -22.17 15.78
N VAL A 122 -3.44 -21.53 15.18
CA VAL A 122 -2.24 -22.18 14.66
C VAL A 122 -1.08 -21.94 15.62
N PHE A 123 -0.73 -22.96 16.41
CA PHE A 123 0.45 -23.01 17.26
C PHE A 123 1.71 -23.19 16.40
N GLN A 124 2.42 -22.08 16.20
CA GLN A 124 3.59 -22.01 15.35
C GLN A 124 4.75 -22.85 15.90
N LYS A 125 5.27 -23.72 15.05
CA LYS A 125 6.52 -24.44 15.31
C LYS A 125 7.69 -23.55 14.94
N LYS A 126 8.71 -23.47 15.81
CA LYS A 126 9.97 -22.79 15.48
C LYS A 126 10.59 -23.41 14.24
N LEU A 127 11.10 -22.56 13.35
CA LEU A 127 11.71 -23.02 12.12
C LEU A 127 13.09 -23.63 12.43
N SER A 128 13.20 -24.95 12.39
CA SER A 128 14.50 -25.64 12.50
C SER A 128 15.30 -25.48 11.20
N ILE A 129 16.43 -24.78 11.28
CA ILE A 129 17.30 -24.41 10.14
C ILE A 129 18.48 -25.38 9.95
N THR A 130 18.60 -26.41 10.80
CA THR A 130 19.80 -27.26 10.93
C THR A 130 20.00 -28.32 9.84
N GLN A 131 19.07 -28.50 8.90
CA GLN A 131 19.22 -29.44 7.77
C GLN A 131 18.68 -28.83 6.47
N PRO A 132 19.29 -29.14 5.31
CA PRO A 132 18.75 -28.72 4.01
C PRO A 132 17.35 -29.33 3.84
N ARG A 133 16.34 -28.47 3.72
CA ARG A 133 14.95 -28.89 3.51
C ARG A 133 14.69 -29.13 2.03
N SER A 134 13.83 -30.11 1.75
CA SER A 134 13.33 -30.35 0.40
C SER A 134 12.20 -29.38 0.11
N ILE A 135 12.09 -28.86 -1.12
CA ILE A 135 10.93 -28.02 -1.47
C ILE A 135 9.63 -28.84 -1.50
N GLU A 136 9.75 -30.16 -1.64
CA GLU A 136 8.68 -31.16 -1.64
C GLU A 136 7.95 -31.24 -0.28
N GLU A 137 8.52 -30.69 0.80
CA GLU A 137 7.81 -30.48 2.08
C GLU A 137 6.69 -29.42 1.95
N TYR A 138 6.80 -28.56 0.94
CA TYR A 138 5.93 -27.41 0.70
C TYR A 138 5.08 -27.57 -0.56
N VAL A 139 5.56 -28.33 -1.54
CA VAL A 139 4.89 -28.57 -2.82
C VAL A 139 4.82 -30.08 -3.10
N PHE A 140 3.63 -30.64 -3.14
CA PHE A 140 3.42 -32.03 -3.51
C PHE A 140 3.36 -32.22 -5.02
N ASN A 141 3.82 -33.38 -5.49
CA ASN A 141 3.89 -33.74 -6.91
C ASN A 141 4.66 -32.68 -7.72
N LEU A 142 5.83 -32.30 -7.22
CA LEU A 142 6.70 -31.32 -7.87
C LEU A 142 7.07 -31.78 -9.28
N SER A 143 6.88 -30.92 -10.28
CA SER A 143 7.18 -31.28 -11.67
C SER A 143 8.67 -31.58 -11.90
N GLU A 144 8.96 -32.77 -12.45
CA GLU A 144 10.31 -33.19 -12.84
C GLU A 144 10.96 -32.27 -13.90
N SER A 145 10.16 -31.48 -14.61
CA SER A 145 10.66 -30.58 -15.63
C SER A 145 11.23 -29.27 -15.06
N LEU A 146 11.01 -29.00 -13.76
CA LEU A 146 11.53 -27.82 -13.08
C LEU A 146 12.94 -28.06 -12.55
N ALA A 147 13.85 -27.14 -12.85
CA ALA A 147 15.16 -27.12 -12.21
C ALA A 147 15.04 -26.39 -10.87
N VAL A 148 15.19 -27.14 -9.78
CA VAL A 148 15.13 -26.66 -8.39
C VAL A 148 16.55 -26.43 -7.88
N ARG A 149 16.82 -25.24 -7.36
CA ARG A 149 18.10 -24.92 -6.71
C ARG A 149 17.85 -24.39 -5.30
N TYR A 150 18.32 -25.11 -4.29
CA TYR A 150 18.42 -24.60 -2.92
C TYR A 150 19.66 -23.71 -2.79
N HIS A 151 19.54 -22.57 -2.11
CA HIS A 151 20.65 -21.62 -1.94
C HIS A 151 21.34 -21.69 -0.57
N GLY A 152 20.83 -22.51 0.36
CA GLY A 152 21.43 -22.70 1.68
C GLY A 152 21.51 -21.42 2.52
N LEU A 153 22.21 -21.54 3.65
CA LEU A 153 22.35 -20.45 4.63
C LEU A 153 23.38 -19.38 4.22
N GLU A 154 24.19 -19.64 3.20
CA GLU A 154 25.17 -18.67 2.70
C GLU A 154 24.52 -17.41 2.11
N VAL A 155 23.25 -17.53 1.68
CA VAL A 155 22.53 -16.50 0.92
C VAL A 155 21.39 -15.87 1.73
N SER A 156 20.86 -16.58 2.71
CA SER A 156 19.71 -16.20 3.52
C SER A 156 19.70 -17.04 4.80
N GLU A 157 19.40 -16.45 5.95
CA GLU A 157 19.17 -17.19 7.20
C GLU A 157 17.91 -18.07 7.14
N LEU A 158 17.03 -17.81 6.16
CA LEU A 158 15.81 -18.56 5.90
C LEU A 158 15.94 -19.54 4.73
N PRO A 159 15.25 -20.70 4.76
CA PRO A 159 15.18 -21.62 3.63
C PRO A 159 14.72 -20.92 2.35
N LEU A 160 15.50 -21.08 1.29
CA LEU A 160 15.35 -20.32 0.04
C LEU A 160 15.72 -21.18 -1.17
N TRP A 161 14.83 -21.18 -2.17
CA TRP A 161 15.01 -21.90 -3.43
C TRP A 161 14.75 -21.00 -4.63
N THR A 162 15.29 -21.39 -5.78
CA THR A 162 14.84 -20.89 -7.07
C THR A 162 14.33 -22.06 -7.90
N LEU A 163 13.13 -21.92 -8.44
CA LEU A 163 12.56 -22.78 -9.46
C LEU A 163 12.77 -22.12 -10.81
N THR A 164 13.36 -22.85 -11.75
CA THR A 164 13.59 -22.34 -13.11
C THR A 164 13.07 -23.30 -14.16
N TYR A 165 12.60 -22.73 -15.27
CA TYR A 165 12.22 -23.48 -16.45
C TYR A 165 12.65 -22.78 -17.74
N SER A 166 13.17 -23.56 -18.68
CA SER A 166 13.58 -23.10 -20.01
C SER A 166 12.39 -22.80 -20.91
N VAL A 167 12.25 -21.57 -21.38
CA VAL A 167 11.20 -21.16 -22.32
C VAL A 167 11.84 -20.90 -23.67
N ALA A 168 11.32 -21.56 -24.71
CA ALA A 168 11.83 -21.44 -26.07
C ALA A 168 11.84 -19.99 -26.56
N ALA A 169 12.73 -19.69 -27.51
CA ALA A 169 12.78 -18.40 -28.19
C ALA A 169 11.46 -18.08 -28.92
N THR A 170 11.10 -16.81 -28.96
CA THR A 170 10.06 -16.27 -29.85
C THR A 170 10.63 -16.09 -31.25
N GLY A 171 9.97 -16.69 -32.25
CA GLY A 171 10.39 -16.55 -33.64
C GLY A 171 10.37 -15.08 -34.08
N ALA A 172 11.35 -14.67 -34.91
CA ALA A 172 11.50 -13.28 -35.33
C ALA A 172 10.26 -12.67 -36.03
N SER A 173 9.44 -13.51 -36.68
CA SER A 173 8.20 -13.12 -37.35
C SER A 173 6.92 -13.46 -36.57
N ALA A 174 7.04 -13.89 -35.30
CA ALA A 174 5.90 -14.29 -34.49
C ALA A 174 5.05 -13.08 -34.07
N THR A 175 3.73 -13.24 -34.10
CA THR A 175 2.77 -12.24 -33.62
C THR A 175 2.41 -12.43 -32.14
N GLU A 176 2.82 -13.56 -31.55
CA GLU A 176 2.57 -13.93 -30.16
C GLU A 176 3.86 -14.40 -29.50
N PRO A 177 4.04 -14.21 -28.18
CA PRO A 177 5.24 -14.64 -27.50
C PRO A 177 5.27 -16.16 -27.36
N SER A 178 6.46 -16.73 -27.21
CA SER A 178 6.62 -18.09 -26.72
C SER A 178 6.13 -18.15 -25.27
N VAL A 179 5.11 -18.96 -25.04
CA VAL A 179 4.50 -19.14 -23.71
C VAL A 179 4.65 -20.59 -23.29
N GLN A 180 5.23 -20.79 -22.11
CA GLN A 180 5.20 -22.08 -21.43
C GLN A 180 4.32 -22.00 -20.19
N ARG A 181 3.49 -23.04 -20.00
CA ARG A 181 2.71 -23.26 -18.78
C ARG A 181 3.10 -24.59 -18.16
N ILE A 182 3.43 -24.57 -16.88
CA ILE A 182 3.86 -25.76 -16.13
C ILE A 182 3.12 -25.81 -14.82
N ASN A 183 2.53 -26.96 -14.55
CA ASN A 183 2.06 -27.28 -13.21
C ASN A 183 3.29 -27.50 -12.33
N ILE A 184 3.51 -26.60 -11.35
CA ILE A 184 4.59 -26.74 -10.37
C ILE A 184 4.31 -27.90 -9.44
N GLY A 185 3.05 -28.06 -9.01
CA GLY A 185 2.59 -29.04 -8.04
C GLY A 185 1.47 -28.44 -7.17
N PHE A 186 1.18 -29.07 -6.04
CA PHE A 186 0.12 -28.65 -5.11
C PHE A 186 0.71 -28.03 -3.84
N PRO A 187 0.18 -26.89 -3.35
CA PRO A 187 0.60 -26.36 -2.06
C PRO A 187 0.19 -27.32 -0.94
N MET A 188 1.10 -27.60 -0.02
CA MET A 188 0.89 -28.58 1.05
C MET A 188 0.59 -27.94 2.39
N GLU A 189 -0.25 -28.62 3.18
CA GLU A 189 -0.44 -28.37 4.61
C GLU A 189 -0.71 -26.90 4.96
N PHE A 190 -1.67 -26.25 4.29
CA PHE A 190 -1.98 -24.83 4.48
C PHE A 190 -3.44 -24.57 4.79
N THR A 191 -3.68 -23.53 5.61
CA THR A 191 -5.04 -23.08 6.00
C THR A 191 -5.49 -21.87 5.17
N ARG A 192 -4.57 -20.94 4.87
CA ARG A 192 -4.88 -19.68 4.20
C ARG A 192 -3.84 -19.37 3.14
N TYR A 193 -4.23 -18.64 2.11
CA TYR A 193 -3.29 -18.05 1.16
C TYR A 193 -3.55 -16.56 0.95
N PHE A 194 -2.50 -15.84 0.60
CA PHE A 194 -2.49 -14.46 0.16
C PHE A 194 -1.75 -14.37 -1.17
N ALA A 195 -2.24 -13.55 -2.09
CA ALA A 195 -1.60 -13.31 -3.37
C ALA A 195 -1.67 -11.83 -3.76
N LEU A 196 -0.66 -11.34 -4.46
CA LEU A 196 -0.74 -10.10 -5.23
C LEU A 196 -0.88 -10.45 -6.70
N VAL A 197 -2.08 -10.22 -7.22
CA VAL A 197 -2.46 -10.48 -8.61
C VAL A 197 -2.40 -9.20 -9.42
N LYS A 198 -2.04 -9.33 -10.68
CA LYS A 198 -2.17 -8.26 -11.64
C LYS A 198 -3.65 -7.99 -11.91
N ARG A 199 -4.06 -6.73 -11.84
CA ARG A 199 -5.31 -6.25 -12.41
C ARG A 199 -4.96 -5.36 -13.59
N MET A 200 -5.36 -5.80 -14.78
CA MET A 200 -4.83 -5.25 -16.04
C MET A 200 -3.28 -5.32 -16.01
N ASN A 201 -2.60 -4.49 -16.78
CA ASN A 201 -1.15 -4.29 -16.65
C ASN A 201 -0.80 -3.03 -15.83
N PHE A 202 -1.73 -2.49 -15.03
CA PHE A 202 -1.51 -1.24 -14.28
C PHE A 202 -1.31 -1.45 -12.78
N TRP A 203 -2.04 -2.39 -12.19
CA TRP A 203 -2.22 -2.47 -10.73
C TRP A 203 -1.94 -3.87 -10.20
N LEU A 204 -1.55 -3.92 -8.92
CA LEU A 204 -1.56 -5.13 -8.11
C LEU A 204 -2.70 -5.06 -7.12
N LEU A 205 -3.46 -6.15 -7.02
CA LEU A 205 -4.53 -6.32 -6.04
C LEU A 205 -4.28 -7.51 -5.13
N PRO A 206 -4.73 -7.44 -3.86
CA PRO A 206 -4.64 -8.58 -2.98
C PRO A 206 -5.78 -9.59 -3.24
N ARG A 207 -5.45 -10.87 -3.15
CA ARG A 207 -6.38 -12.01 -3.17
C ARG A 207 -6.10 -12.94 -2.01
N HIS A 208 -7.15 -13.59 -1.53
CA HIS A 208 -7.09 -14.43 -0.34
C HIS A 208 -8.00 -15.62 -0.52
N GLY A 209 -7.67 -16.71 0.15
CA GLY A 209 -8.56 -17.84 0.29
C GLY A 209 -8.13 -18.76 1.41
N LYS A 210 -8.79 -19.92 1.46
CA LYS A 210 -8.65 -20.91 2.53
C LYS A 210 -7.77 -22.08 2.06
N SER A 211 -8.11 -23.31 2.46
CA SER A 211 -7.33 -24.53 2.24
C SER A 211 -7.38 -25.09 0.81
N LYS A 212 -8.05 -24.43 -0.13
CA LYS A 212 -7.98 -24.73 -1.57
C LYS A 212 -7.46 -23.52 -2.32
N PHE A 213 -6.38 -23.69 -3.08
CA PHE A 213 -5.75 -22.60 -3.80
C PHE A 213 -6.49 -22.29 -5.11
N GLU A 214 -7.14 -21.13 -5.18
CA GLU A 214 -7.94 -20.71 -6.33
C GLU A 214 -7.86 -19.19 -6.51
N LEU A 215 -7.12 -18.69 -7.50
CA LEU A 215 -6.96 -17.24 -7.71
C LEU A 215 -8.16 -16.58 -8.42
N GLY A 216 -9.19 -17.33 -8.79
CA GLY A 216 -10.37 -16.78 -9.47
C GLY A 216 -10.08 -16.26 -10.89
N GLU A 217 -10.99 -15.43 -11.39
CA GLU A 217 -10.98 -14.87 -12.75
C GLU A 217 -10.88 -13.35 -12.72
N ASP A 218 -10.18 -12.76 -13.69
CA ASP A 218 -10.12 -11.30 -13.83
C ASP A 218 -11.45 -10.77 -14.40
N ASN A 219 -12.29 -10.20 -13.53
CA ASN A 219 -13.61 -9.66 -13.88
C ASN A 219 -13.56 -8.20 -14.39
N CYS A 220 -12.43 -7.71 -14.90
CA CYS A 220 -12.30 -6.32 -15.37
C CYS A 220 -13.08 -6.01 -16.65
N GLN A 221 -14.33 -5.57 -16.50
CA GLN A 221 -15.23 -5.18 -17.59
C GLN A 221 -14.76 -3.98 -18.44
N PHE A 222 -13.82 -3.15 -17.94
CA PHE A 222 -13.42 -1.90 -18.61
C PHE A 222 -12.50 -2.09 -19.82
N TYR A 223 -11.84 -3.24 -19.98
CA TYR A 223 -10.91 -3.49 -21.10
C TYR A 223 -11.00 -4.88 -21.76
N SER A 224 -11.87 -5.77 -21.29
CA SER A 224 -12.05 -7.10 -21.88
C SER A 224 -13.36 -7.20 -22.68
N GLY A 225 -13.31 -6.84 -23.96
CA GLY A 225 -14.27 -7.38 -24.92
C GLY A 225 -13.91 -8.83 -25.25
N ASN A 226 -14.79 -9.80 -25.02
CA ASN A 226 -14.75 -11.17 -25.56
C ASN A 226 -13.40 -11.93 -25.56
N ILE A 227 -12.82 -12.16 -24.38
CA ILE A 227 -11.88 -13.29 -24.20
C ILE A 227 -12.47 -14.18 -23.11
N GLU A 228 -12.40 -15.50 -23.32
CA GLU A 228 -12.55 -16.52 -22.28
C GLU A 228 -11.96 -16.01 -20.97
N SER A 229 -12.64 -16.29 -19.85
CA SER A 229 -12.21 -15.83 -18.53
C SER A 229 -10.70 -16.01 -18.34
N ARG A 230 -9.95 -14.90 -18.33
CA ARG A 230 -8.50 -14.95 -18.10
C ARG A 230 -8.34 -15.15 -16.60
N LYS A 231 -7.70 -16.26 -16.21
CA LYS A 231 -7.32 -16.52 -14.81
C LYS A 231 -6.43 -15.38 -14.30
N GLU A 232 -6.64 -15.00 -13.04
CA GLU A 232 -5.79 -13.97 -12.43
C GLU A 232 -4.34 -14.44 -12.34
N GLU A 233 -3.41 -13.54 -12.68
CA GLU A 233 -1.97 -13.80 -12.71
C GLU A 233 -1.30 -13.16 -11.48
N ALA A 234 -0.80 -13.98 -10.55
CA ALA A 234 -0.04 -13.54 -9.37
C ALA A 234 1.45 -13.33 -9.67
N ILE A 235 2.04 -12.32 -9.01
CA ILE A 235 3.51 -12.17 -8.93
C ILE A 235 4.07 -12.53 -7.56
N LEU A 236 3.23 -12.56 -6.53
CA LEU A 236 3.56 -12.95 -5.18
C LEU A 236 2.46 -13.87 -4.67
N LEU A 237 2.84 -15.03 -4.13
CA LEU A 237 1.98 -15.93 -3.38
C LEU A 237 2.57 -16.15 -1.99
N SER A 238 1.70 -16.35 -1.02
CA SER A 238 2.04 -16.74 0.33
C SER A 238 1.01 -17.73 0.86
N PHE A 239 1.47 -18.85 1.42
CA PHE A 239 0.63 -19.86 2.07
C PHE A 239 0.94 -19.90 3.56
N LEU A 240 -0.07 -19.68 4.42
CA LEU A 240 0.02 -19.91 5.85
C LEU A 240 -0.19 -21.40 6.11
N ARG A 241 0.85 -22.05 6.62
CA ARG A 241 0.86 -23.49 6.89
C ARG A 241 0.25 -23.85 8.24
N TYR A 242 -0.16 -25.10 8.34
CA TYR A 242 -0.67 -25.73 9.56
C TYR A 242 0.38 -25.88 10.67
N ASP A 243 1.66 -25.68 10.36
CA ASP A 243 2.75 -25.56 11.34
C ASP A 243 3.06 -24.11 11.74
N GLY A 244 2.28 -23.14 11.24
CA GLY A 244 2.46 -21.71 11.48
C GLY A 244 3.58 -21.04 10.68
N THR A 245 4.26 -21.76 9.78
CA THR A 245 5.25 -21.16 8.87
C THR A 245 4.58 -20.59 7.62
N HIS A 246 5.29 -19.72 6.91
CA HIS A 246 4.79 -19.03 5.73
C HIS A 246 5.62 -19.42 4.50
N PHE A 247 5.01 -20.08 3.53
CA PHE A 247 5.67 -20.43 2.26
C PHE A 247 5.38 -19.37 1.20
N ILE A 248 6.43 -18.68 0.76
CA ILE A 248 6.36 -17.55 -0.18
C ILE A 248 6.86 -17.98 -1.55
N MET A 249 6.18 -17.54 -2.61
CA MET A 249 6.63 -17.70 -4.00
C MET A 249 6.55 -16.35 -4.72
N LEU A 250 7.68 -15.87 -5.22
CA LEU A 250 7.83 -14.62 -5.94
C LEU A 250 8.19 -14.91 -7.40
N ALA A 251 7.29 -14.60 -8.33
CA ALA A 251 7.50 -14.78 -9.76
C ALA A 251 8.33 -13.63 -10.33
N LEU A 252 9.59 -13.91 -10.66
CA LEU A 252 10.55 -12.90 -11.09
C LEU A 252 10.44 -12.68 -12.61
N SER A 253 10.12 -11.45 -13.01
CA SER A 253 10.08 -11.03 -14.42
C SER A 253 11.28 -10.13 -14.73
N MET A 254 12.12 -10.51 -15.68
CA MET A 254 13.32 -9.75 -16.06
C MET A 254 13.82 -10.16 -17.43
N ASP A 255 14.66 -9.32 -18.06
CA ASP A 255 15.35 -9.61 -19.31
C ASP A 255 14.42 -10.13 -20.42
N GLY A 256 13.23 -9.53 -20.58
CA GLY A 256 12.24 -9.93 -21.58
C GLY A 256 11.49 -11.23 -21.27
N ILE A 257 11.66 -11.80 -20.08
CA ILE A 257 10.88 -12.94 -19.58
C ILE A 257 9.87 -12.44 -18.54
N VAL A 258 8.58 -12.64 -18.80
CA VAL A 258 7.51 -12.35 -17.84
C VAL A 258 7.07 -13.64 -17.19
N THR A 259 7.31 -13.77 -15.88
CA THR A 259 6.90 -14.94 -15.08
C THR A 259 5.73 -14.55 -14.17
N THR A 260 4.66 -15.35 -14.18
CA THR A 260 3.50 -15.22 -13.31
C THR A 260 3.05 -16.59 -12.79
N LEU A 261 2.22 -16.58 -11.74
CA LEU A 261 1.66 -17.77 -11.10
C LEU A 261 0.13 -17.72 -11.18
N THR A 262 -0.52 -18.84 -11.51
CA THR A 262 -1.98 -18.99 -11.54
C THR A 262 -2.40 -20.26 -10.79
N SER A 263 -3.71 -20.44 -10.54
CA SER A 263 -4.25 -21.70 -10.01
C SER A 263 -4.78 -22.62 -11.12
N GLY A 264 -4.44 -23.90 -11.05
CA GLY A 264 -5.13 -24.96 -11.79
C GLY A 264 -6.55 -25.17 -11.26
N ASP A 265 -7.41 -25.82 -12.04
CA ASP A 265 -8.81 -26.11 -11.63
C ASP A 265 -8.87 -27.12 -10.46
N ASP A 266 -7.80 -27.89 -10.31
CA ASP A 266 -7.54 -28.86 -9.25
C ASP A 266 -6.88 -28.23 -8.01
N GLY A 267 -6.60 -26.93 -8.02
CA GLY A 267 -5.89 -26.23 -6.95
C GLY A 267 -4.36 -26.34 -7.01
N SER A 268 -3.80 -26.82 -8.13
CA SER A 268 -2.35 -26.79 -8.37
C SER A 268 -1.83 -25.36 -8.61
N ILE A 269 -0.54 -25.16 -8.36
CA ILE A 269 0.16 -23.92 -8.69
C ILE A 269 0.72 -24.05 -10.10
N VAL A 270 0.35 -23.13 -10.99
CA VAL A 270 0.77 -23.14 -12.39
C VAL A 270 1.70 -21.95 -12.65
N LEU A 271 2.92 -22.23 -13.07
CA LEU A 271 3.86 -21.23 -13.58
C LEU A 271 3.52 -20.93 -15.04
N THR A 272 3.36 -19.65 -15.36
CA THR A 272 3.34 -19.18 -16.75
C THR A 272 4.56 -18.31 -16.98
N ALA A 273 5.37 -18.67 -17.98
CA ALA A 273 6.52 -17.86 -18.40
C ALA A 273 6.38 -17.51 -19.88
N LYS A 274 6.39 -16.20 -20.17
CA LYS A 274 6.28 -15.62 -21.50
C LYS A 274 7.65 -15.07 -21.88
N ASN A 275 8.22 -15.54 -22.99
CA ASN A 275 9.52 -15.11 -23.49
C ASN A 275 9.33 -14.17 -24.68
N GLU A 276 9.73 -12.91 -24.54
CA GLU A 276 9.65 -11.93 -25.63
C GLU A 276 10.89 -11.97 -26.54
N ASN A 277 11.93 -12.71 -26.16
CA ASN A 277 13.23 -12.70 -26.83
C ASN A 277 13.32 -13.72 -27.96
N GLU A 278 14.18 -13.44 -28.93
CA GLU A 278 14.57 -14.36 -30.00
C GLU A 278 15.60 -15.42 -29.55
N GLN A 279 15.90 -15.46 -28.25
CA GLN A 279 16.76 -16.46 -27.61
C GLN A 279 15.98 -17.20 -26.53
N GLU A 280 16.40 -18.43 -26.24
CA GLU A 280 15.85 -19.19 -25.12
C GLU A 280 16.06 -18.41 -23.81
N GLY A 281 15.02 -18.35 -22.99
CA GLY A 281 15.01 -17.66 -21.71
C GLY A 281 14.67 -18.61 -20.56
N LYS A 282 14.69 -18.08 -19.34
CA LYS A 282 14.32 -18.85 -18.14
C LYS A 282 13.26 -18.15 -17.32
N GLY A 283 12.09 -18.77 -17.21
CA GLY A 283 11.10 -18.40 -16.20
C GLY A 283 11.65 -18.72 -14.82
N THR A 284 11.48 -17.81 -13.85
CA THR A 284 12.11 -17.90 -12.53
C THR A 284 11.13 -17.59 -11.42
N VAL A 285 11.03 -18.48 -10.43
CA VAL A 285 10.27 -18.27 -9.20
C VAL A 285 11.19 -18.43 -7.99
N VAL A 286 11.26 -17.40 -7.15
CA VAL A 286 11.99 -17.44 -5.89
C VAL A 286 11.05 -17.91 -4.80
N CYS A 287 11.41 -18.99 -4.10
CA CYS A 287 10.61 -19.54 -3.01
C CYS A 287 11.33 -19.36 -1.68
N ALA A 288 10.63 -18.92 -0.64
CA ALA A 288 11.19 -18.73 0.70
C ALA A 288 10.24 -19.23 1.79
N VAL A 289 10.77 -19.60 2.94
CA VAL A 289 9.96 -19.99 4.12
C VAL A 289 10.34 -19.10 5.30
N GLY A 290 9.35 -18.41 5.88
CA GLY A 290 9.54 -17.52 7.02
C GLY A 290 8.72 -17.94 8.24
N GLU A 291 9.18 -17.53 9.43
CA GLU A 291 8.37 -17.54 10.66
C GLU A 291 7.31 -16.45 10.64
N THR A 292 7.54 -15.36 9.91
CA THR A 292 6.46 -14.44 9.52
C THR A 292 6.38 -14.33 8.01
N VAL A 293 5.20 -13.95 7.52
CA VAL A 293 4.98 -13.65 6.10
C VAL A 293 5.94 -12.57 5.60
N GLU A 294 6.24 -11.58 6.45
CA GLU A 294 7.14 -10.48 6.13
C GLU A 294 8.59 -10.94 5.99
N ASP A 295 9.08 -11.83 6.87
CA ASP A 295 10.45 -12.35 6.77
C ASP A 295 10.63 -13.19 5.50
N GLY A 296 9.62 -13.99 5.14
CA GLY A 296 9.63 -14.76 3.91
C GLY A 296 9.62 -13.87 2.66
N ILE A 297 8.79 -12.83 2.62
CA ILE A 297 8.75 -11.86 1.52
C ILE A 297 10.08 -11.13 1.41
N ALA A 298 10.65 -10.68 2.55
CA ALA A 298 11.95 -10.02 2.60
C ALA A 298 13.05 -10.91 2.02
N ALA A 299 13.14 -12.17 2.43
CA ALA A 299 14.13 -13.12 1.93
C ALA A 299 13.99 -13.36 0.42
N ALA A 300 12.76 -13.52 -0.08
CA ALA A 300 12.49 -13.68 -1.51
C ALA A 300 12.89 -12.43 -2.31
N MET A 301 12.49 -11.24 -1.83
CA MET A 301 12.81 -9.95 -2.48
C MET A 301 14.32 -9.66 -2.46
N ASP A 302 15.01 -9.92 -1.35
CA ASP A 302 16.46 -9.73 -1.26
C ASP A 302 17.22 -10.67 -2.18
N HIS A 303 16.72 -11.90 -2.37
CA HIS A 303 17.27 -12.79 -3.37
C HIS A 303 16.98 -12.34 -4.80
N ALA A 304 15.77 -11.86 -5.09
CA ALA A 304 15.43 -11.28 -6.39
C ALA A 304 16.36 -10.11 -6.73
N LYS A 305 16.62 -9.19 -5.78
CA LYS A 305 17.61 -8.11 -5.94
C LYS A 305 19.01 -8.66 -6.25
N ARG A 306 19.46 -9.73 -5.59
CA ARG A 306 20.76 -10.36 -5.90
C ARG A 306 20.80 -10.94 -7.31
N ILE A 307 19.72 -11.56 -7.78
CA ILE A 307 19.62 -12.07 -9.17
C ILE A 307 19.72 -10.89 -10.15
N VAL A 308 18.90 -9.86 -9.96
CA VAL A 308 18.87 -8.68 -10.84
C VAL A 308 20.20 -7.93 -10.82
N ARG A 309 20.85 -7.76 -9.66
CA ARG A 309 22.20 -7.15 -9.58
C ARG A 309 23.24 -7.92 -10.39
N LYS A 310 23.15 -9.25 -10.44
CA LYS A 310 24.08 -10.10 -11.21
C LYS A 310 23.82 -10.05 -12.72
N SER A 311 22.61 -9.73 -13.16
CA SER A 311 22.29 -9.61 -14.60
C SER A 311 22.64 -8.25 -15.21
N LEU A 312 23.00 -7.26 -14.38
CA LEU A 312 23.40 -5.94 -14.86
C LEU A 312 24.66 -6.02 -15.74
N LYS A 313 24.54 -5.52 -16.97
CA LYS A 313 25.68 -5.33 -17.87
C LYS A 313 26.54 -4.13 -17.41
N SER A 314 27.84 -4.19 -17.70
CA SER A 314 28.76 -3.05 -17.52
C SER A 314 28.26 -1.86 -18.35
N GLY A 315 28.06 -0.68 -17.75
CA GLY A 315 27.46 0.51 -18.38
C GLY A 315 25.98 0.78 -18.07
N SER A 316 25.34 0.00 -17.18
CA SER A 316 24.01 0.35 -16.67
C SER A 316 24.05 1.68 -15.89
N ILE A 317 22.90 2.39 -15.78
CA ILE A 317 22.77 3.65 -15.00
C ILE A 317 23.34 3.51 -13.59
N LEU A 318 23.27 2.31 -13.00
CA LEU A 318 23.79 2.02 -11.66
C LEU A 318 25.32 2.00 -11.60
N GLY A 319 26.01 1.84 -12.73
CA GLY A 319 27.47 1.74 -12.86
C GLY A 319 28.18 2.94 -13.51
N GLU A 320 27.46 3.91 -14.07
CA GLU A 320 28.06 5.10 -14.71
C GLU A 320 27.51 6.41 -14.15
N ARG A 321 28.27 7.00 -13.22
CA ARG A 321 28.45 8.45 -13.07
C ARG A 321 29.66 8.73 -12.17
N SER A 322 30.60 9.50 -12.70
CA SER A 322 31.84 9.95 -12.06
C SER A 322 31.60 10.99 -10.96
N ASP A 323 32.57 11.07 -10.06
CA ASP A 323 32.69 11.96 -8.91
C ASP A 323 32.37 13.44 -9.21
N GLU A 324 31.14 13.88 -8.92
CA GLU A 324 30.88 15.27 -8.56
C GLU A 324 30.43 15.30 -7.10
N LYS A 325 31.29 15.87 -6.24
CA LYS A 325 30.99 16.14 -4.83
C LYS A 325 29.74 17.01 -4.76
N GLN A 326 28.58 16.41 -4.46
CA GLN A 326 27.35 17.17 -4.21
C GLN A 326 27.50 18.00 -2.94
N ASP A 327 27.25 19.29 -3.09
CA ASP A 327 27.21 20.27 -2.02
C ASP A 327 26.11 19.92 -1.00
N ILE A 328 26.48 19.88 0.28
CA ILE A 328 25.61 19.50 1.41
C ILE A 328 24.44 20.48 1.57
N SER A 329 24.53 21.69 0.99
CA SER A 329 23.46 22.69 0.96
C SER A 329 22.22 22.27 0.15
N GLY A 330 22.42 21.49 -0.94
CA GLY A 330 21.34 21.04 -1.85
C GLY A 330 20.46 19.92 -1.29
N LEU A 331 20.95 19.13 -0.34
CA LEU A 331 20.18 18.08 0.35
C LEU A 331 18.98 18.63 1.14
N ARG A 332 19.00 19.92 1.52
CA ARG A 332 17.87 20.56 2.22
C ARG A 332 16.68 20.84 1.31
N HIS A 333 16.88 21.07 0.00
CA HIS A 333 15.79 21.27 -0.97
C HIS A 333 15.12 19.94 -1.40
N LYS A 334 15.86 18.81 -1.38
CA LYS A 334 15.35 17.48 -1.76
C LYS A 334 14.23 16.95 -0.83
N LYS A 335 14.24 17.34 0.44
CA LYS A 335 13.18 16.95 1.40
C LYS A 335 11.84 17.67 1.18
N ASP A 336 11.84 18.82 0.51
CA ASP A 336 10.64 19.68 0.43
C ASP A 336 9.52 19.12 -0.47
N PHE A 337 9.81 18.26 -1.45
CA PHE A 337 8.76 17.67 -2.30
C PHE A 337 7.95 16.61 -1.57
N HIS A 338 8.62 15.63 -0.96
CA HIS A 338 7.96 14.51 -0.28
C HIS A 338 7.32 14.89 1.06
N ASP A 339 7.83 15.93 1.71
CA ASP A 339 7.27 16.46 2.97
C ASP A 339 6.27 17.60 2.73
N GLY A 340 6.01 17.94 1.45
CA GLY A 340 5.12 19.03 1.05
C GLY A 340 3.68 18.56 0.83
N LEU A 341 2.72 19.45 1.10
CA LEU A 341 1.33 19.23 0.72
C LEU A 341 1.17 19.39 -0.81
N VAL A 342 0.54 18.41 -1.44
CA VAL A 342 0.29 18.37 -2.89
C VAL A 342 -1.18 18.67 -3.17
N TYR A 343 -1.47 19.44 -4.21
CA TYR A 343 -2.81 19.59 -4.78
C TYR A 343 -2.85 19.02 -6.20
N CYS A 344 -3.73 18.06 -6.45
CA CYS A 344 -3.94 17.41 -7.73
C CYS A 344 -5.30 17.81 -8.32
N THR A 345 -5.32 18.24 -9.58
CA THR A 345 -6.53 18.78 -10.21
C THR A 345 -7.54 17.73 -10.69
N TRP A 346 -7.24 16.43 -10.66
CA TRP A 346 -8.08 15.40 -11.31
C TRP A 346 -9.53 15.34 -10.79
N ASN A 347 -9.76 14.95 -9.52
CA ASN A 347 -11.11 14.93 -8.95
C ASN A 347 -11.64 16.34 -8.60
N SER A 348 -10.76 17.34 -8.60
CA SER A 348 -11.08 18.72 -8.24
C SER A 348 -11.66 19.54 -9.40
N LEU A 349 -10.98 19.52 -10.55
CA LEU A 349 -11.30 20.31 -11.76
C LEU A 349 -11.66 19.44 -12.96
N GLY A 350 -11.23 18.17 -12.98
CA GLY A 350 -11.48 17.24 -14.07
C GLY A 350 -10.72 17.57 -15.37
N PRO A 351 -11.00 16.83 -16.46
CA PRO A 351 -10.29 16.92 -17.73
C PRO A 351 -10.58 18.20 -18.53
N THR A 352 -11.55 19.01 -18.10
CA THR A 352 -11.96 20.25 -18.75
C THR A 352 -11.39 21.49 -18.05
N LEU A 353 -10.32 21.33 -17.25
CA LEU A 353 -9.71 22.44 -16.54
C LEU A 353 -9.18 23.52 -17.51
N THR A 354 -9.20 24.75 -17.02
CA THR A 354 -8.69 25.95 -17.68
C THR A 354 -7.82 26.75 -16.72
N SER A 355 -7.06 27.71 -17.25
CA SER A 355 -6.35 28.70 -16.45
C SER A 355 -7.28 29.36 -15.43
N THR A 356 -8.45 29.84 -15.85
CA THR A 356 -9.45 30.47 -14.96
C THR A 356 -9.88 29.57 -13.80
N THR A 357 -10.20 28.30 -14.08
CA THR A 357 -10.63 27.36 -13.02
C THR A 357 -9.48 27.00 -12.09
N LEU A 358 -8.24 26.93 -12.60
CA LEU A 358 -7.04 26.68 -11.80
C LEU A 358 -6.79 27.85 -10.84
N PHE A 359 -6.75 29.09 -11.34
CA PHE A 359 -6.55 30.28 -10.51
C PHE A 359 -7.67 30.43 -9.46
N SER A 360 -8.92 30.17 -9.82
CA SER A 360 -10.05 30.16 -8.87
C SER A 360 -9.84 29.14 -7.74
N ALA A 361 -9.31 27.95 -8.04
CA ALA A 361 -8.99 26.96 -7.02
C ALA A 361 -7.85 27.41 -6.08
N LEU A 362 -6.80 28.04 -6.64
CA LEU A 362 -5.68 28.58 -5.86
C LEU A 362 -6.09 29.78 -4.98
N ASP A 363 -7.00 30.61 -5.46
CA ASP A 363 -7.65 31.67 -4.67
C ASP A 363 -8.48 31.06 -3.53
N GLY A 364 -9.20 29.96 -3.79
CA GLY A 364 -9.93 29.19 -2.78
C GLY A 364 -9.02 28.69 -1.65
N PHE A 365 -7.88 28.09 -2.00
CA PHE A 365 -6.87 27.69 -1.00
C PHE A 365 -6.34 28.87 -0.18
N THR A 366 -6.06 30.01 -0.84
CA THR A 366 -5.64 31.24 -0.17
C THR A 366 -6.67 31.72 0.84
N ALA A 367 -7.95 31.75 0.44
CA ALA A 367 -9.06 32.17 1.28
C ALA A 367 -9.24 31.22 2.49
N SER A 368 -8.95 29.94 2.32
CA SER A 368 -8.98 28.92 3.39
C SER A 368 -7.68 28.83 4.21
N SER A 369 -6.67 29.67 3.92
CA SER A 369 -5.35 29.62 4.57
C SER A 369 -4.65 28.25 4.44
N ILE A 370 -4.84 27.57 3.32
CA ILE A 370 -4.19 26.31 2.95
C ILE A 370 -3.17 26.62 1.86
N TYR A 371 -1.93 26.16 2.03
CA TYR A 371 -0.82 26.59 1.18
C TYR A 371 -0.07 25.38 0.62
N PRO A 372 -0.64 24.63 -0.34
CA PRO A 372 0.06 23.49 -0.94
C PRO A 372 1.36 23.96 -1.59
N SER A 373 2.47 23.30 -1.28
CA SER A 373 3.78 23.64 -1.85
C SER A 373 3.96 23.09 -3.28
N THR A 374 3.12 22.13 -3.65
CA THR A 374 3.17 21.45 -4.94
C THR A 374 1.78 21.45 -5.54
N ILE A 375 1.68 21.81 -6.83
CA ILE A 375 0.48 21.57 -7.63
C ILE A 375 0.80 20.56 -8.74
N VAL A 376 -0.12 19.66 -9.02
CA VAL A 376 -0.08 18.74 -10.17
C VAL A 376 -1.29 19.04 -11.03
N ILE A 377 -1.03 19.66 -12.18
CA ILE A 377 -2.00 19.89 -13.24
C ILE A 377 -2.17 18.56 -13.96
N ASP A 378 -3.23 17.83 -13.59
CA ASP A 378 -3.54 16.49 -14.10
C ASP A 378 -4.04 16.53 -15.55
N ASP A 379 -4.51 15.40 -16.06
CA ASP A 379 -5.01 15.26 -17.42
C ASP A 379 -6.01 16.38 -17.83
N GLY A 380 -5.84 16.93 -19.04
CA GLY A 380 -6.69 17.96 -19.65
C GLY A 380 -5.96 19.24 -20.10
N TRP A 381 -4.68 19.41 -19.76
CA TRP A 381 -3.90 20.60 -20.13
C TRP A 381 -3.29 20.54 -21.54
N GLN A 382 -3.13 19.34 -22.08
CA GLN A 382 -2.34 19.07 -23.28
C GLN A 382 -3.02 19.61 -24.53
N SER A 383 -2.19 20.00 -25.51
CA SER A 383 -2.66 20.16 -26.87
C SER A 383 -2.89 18.82 -27.53
N ILE A 384 -4.14 18.54 -27.87
CA ILE A 384 -4.54 17.23 -28.42
C ILE A 384 -5.34 17.40 -29.71
N THR A 385 -5.30 16.37 -30.56
CA THR A 385 -6.19 16.25 -31.72
C THR A 385 -7.27 15.20 -31.44
N PRO A 386 -8.53 15.45 -31.87
CA PRO A 386 -9.61 14.49 -31.70
C PRO A 386 -9.25 13.14 -32.32
N PHE A 387 -9.22 12.12 -31.47
CA PHE A 387 -9.10 10.71 -31.84
C PHE A 387 -9.90 9.89 -30.82
N GLY A 388 -10.28 8.67 -31.20
CA GLY A 388 -11.12 7.78 -30.40
C GLY A 388 -12.20 7.09 -31.23
N SER A 389 -12.86 6.10 -30.63
CA SER A 389 -14.01 5.41 -31.19
C SER A 389 -15.30 5.88 -30.51
N GLU A 390 -16.46 5.46 -31.02
CA GLU A 390 -17.74 5.65 -30.32
C GLU A 390 -17.72 5.07 -28.89
N THR A 391 -16.96 3.98 -28.69
CA THR A 391 -16.83 3.30 -27.39
C THR A 391 -15.82 3.96 -26.44
N PHE A 392 -14.81 4.65 -26.97
CA PHE A 392 -13.78 5.36 -26.19
C PHE A 392 -13.46 6.71 -26.83
N PRO A 393 -14.38 7.70 -26.70
CA PRO A 393 -14.30 8.96 -27.43
C PRO A 393 -13.17 9.88 -26.95
N THR A 394 -12.61 9.64 -25.77
CA THR A 394 -11.59 10.47 -25.12
C THR A 394 -10.15 10.03 -25.40
N GLN A 395 -9.94 9.08 -26.31
CA GLN A 395 -8.60 8.62 -26.71
C GLN A 395 -7.92 9.60 -27.67
N HIS A 396 -7.88 10.89 -27.33
CA HIS A 396 -7.27 11.90 -28.20
C HIS A 396 -5.77 11.65 -28.40
N ARG A 397 -5.17 12.31 -29.39
CA ARG A 397 -3.73 12.17 -29.69
C ARG A 397 -2.97 13.42 -29.31
N TRP A 398 -1.76 13.25 -28.80
CA TRP A 398 -0.92 14.38 -28.41
C TRP A 398 -0.31 15.07 -29.63
N SER A 399 -0.36 16.41 -29.68
CA SER A 399 0.00 17.15 -30.90
C SER A 399 1.19 18.11 -30.77
N ARG A 400 1.43 18.69 -29.60
CA ARG A 400 2.54 19.62 -29.33
C ARG A 400 2.89 19.59 -27.85
N PHE A 401 4.14 19.92 -27.52
CA PHE A 401 4.58 19.97 -26.12
C PHE A 401 3.87 21.08 -25.33
N GLU A 402 3.54 22.19 -25.99
CA GLU A 402 2.83 23.32 -25.37
C GLU A 402 1.38 22.97 -24.99
N ALA A 403 0.90 23.60 -23.93
CA ALA A 403 -0.46 23.46 -23.44
C ALA A 403 -1.51 23.86 -24.49
N SER A 404 -2.72 23.34 -24.34
CA SER A 404 -3.86 23.70 -25.18
C SER A 404 -4.11 25.20 -25.10
N SER A 405 -4.03 25.90 -26.23
CA SER A 405 -4.36 27.32 -26.33
C SER A 405 -5.83 27.64 -26.00
N THR A 406 -6.70 26.62 -25.92
CA THR A 406 -8.09 26.77 -25.47
C THR A 406 -8.18 26.79 -23.94
N SER A 407 -7.45 25.90 -23.27
CA SER A 407 -7.48 25.75 -21.81
C SER A 407 -6.53 26.71 -21.11
N PHE A 408 -5.36 26.95 -21.72
CA PHE A 408 -4.24 27.75 -21.23
C PHE A 408 -3.70 28.63 -22.37
N PRO A 409 -4.45 29.69 -22.78
CA PRO A 409 -4.07 30.57 -23.89
C PRO A 409 -2.73 31.29 -23.70
N GLU A 410 -2.26 31.43 -22.46
CA GLU A 410 -0.97 32.02 -22.10
C GLU A 410 0.23 31.08 -22.29
N GLY A 411 0.00 29.77 -22.45
CA GLY A 411 1.07 28.75 -22.49
C GLY A 411 1.73 28.50 -21.13
N LEU A 412 2.52 27.43 -21.04
CA LEU A 412 3.07 26.96 -19.76
C LEU A 412 4.07 27.93 -19.11
N THR A 413 4.84 28.66 -19.91
CA THR A 413 5.85 29.61 -19.39
C THR A 413 5.19 30.76 -18.64
N ASP A 414 4.24 31.46 -19.27
CA ASP A 414 3.57 32.59 -18.63
C ASP A 414 2.64 32.13 -17.51
N LEU A 415 1.99 30.96 -17.66
CA LEU A 415 1.22 30.32 -16.59
C LEU A 415 2.08 30.09 -15.35
N SER A 416 3.26 29.48 -15.49
CA SER A 416 4.13 29.16 -14.35
C SER A 416 4.68 30.42 -13.68
N LEU A 417 5.04 31.44 -14.46
CA LEU A 417 5.47 32.75 -13.96
C LEU A 417 4.35 33.43 -13.17
N LEU A 418 3.11 33.38 -13.68
CA LEU A 418 1.95 33.96 -13.01
C LEU A 418 1.63 33.20 -11.71
N ILE A 419 1.66 31.87 -11.71
CA ILE A 419 1.47 31.05 -10.50
C ILE A 419 2.51 31.42 -9.44
N ARG A 420 3.80 31.45 -9.79
CA ARG A 420 4.87 31.77 -8.83
C ARG A 420 4.78 33.20 -8.29
N LYS A 421 4.34 34.14 -9.13
CA LYS A 421 4.15 35.54 -8.74
C LYS A 421 2.95 35.73 -7.81
N SER A 422 1.81 35.08 -8.12
CA SER A 422 0.56 35.24 -7.37
C SER A 422 0.51 34.38 -6.11
N TYR A 423 1.16 33.20 -6.13
CA TYR A 423 1.13 32.21 -5.05
C TYR A 423 2.56 31.76 -4.70
N PRO A 424 3.36 32.62 -4.04
CA PRO A 424 4.78 32.36 -3.79
C PRO A 424 5.07 31.15 -2.89
N TRP A 425 4.05 30.58 -2.23
CA TRP A 425 4.16 29.33 -1.48
C TRP A 425 4.23 28.07 -2.38
N ILE A 426 3.81 28.17 -3.65
CA ILE A 426 3.94 27.07 -4.62
C ILE A 426 5.41 26.99 -5.08
N LYS A 427 6.10 25.96 -4.59
CA LYS A 427 7.49 25.66 -4.95
C LYS A 427 7.55 24.80 -6.21
N ASN A 428 6.67 23.82 -6.29
CA ASN A 428 6.66 22.84 -7.37
C ASN A 428 5.38 22.96 -8.21
N ILE A 429 5.57 23.01 -9.52
CA ILE A 429 4.48 22.95 -10.50
C ILE A 429 4.76 21.72 -11.33
N GLY A 430 3.85 20.76 -11.28
CA GLY A 430 3.93 19.54 -12.06
C GLY A 430 2.77 19.34 -13.01
N VAL A 431 3.01 18.50 -14.01
CA VAL A 431 2.02 18.15 -15.03
C VAL A 431 1.90 16.64 -15.19
N TRP A 432 0.72 16.18 -15.59
CA TRP A 432 0.47 14.78 -15.97
C TRP A 432 0.81 14.54 -17.45
N HIS A 433 1.35 13.37 -17.76
CA HIS A 433 1.36 12.84 -19.12
C HIS A 433 1.39 11.30 -19.13
N GLY A 434 0.89 10.69 -20.19
CA GLY A 434 0.98 9.26 -20.42
C GLY A 434 2.34 8.83 -20.99
N ILE A 435 2.62 7.53 -20.93
CA ILE A 435 3.88 6.98 -21.42
C ILE A 435 4.02 7.11 -22.93
N PHE A 436 2.95 6.87 -23.69
CA PHE A 436 2.95 7.02 -25.15
C PHE A 436 2.48 8.40 -25.61
N GLY A 437 2.50 9.39 -24.72
CA GLY A 437 1.93 10.72 -24.96
C GLY A 437 0.56 10.87 -24.31
N TYR A 438 -0.50 10.98 -25.11
CA TYR A 438 -1.88 11.01 -24.60
C TYR A 438 -2.56 9.64 -24.75
N TRP A 439 -3.80 9.51 -24.30
CA TRP A 439 -4.55 8.24 -24.29
C TRP A 439 -4.60 7.49 -25.63
N GLY A 440 -4.52 8.20 -26.75
CA GLY A 440 -4.49 7.65 -28.12
C GLY A 440 -3.11 7.68 -28.81
N GLY A 441 -2.04 7.97 -28.08
CA GLY A 441 -0.68 8.11 -28.61
C GLY A 441 -0.39 9.52 -29.14
N ILE A 442 0.43 9.59 -30.19
CA ILE A 442 0.89 10.82 -30.85
C ILE A 442 0.17 10.99 -32.20
N ASP A 443 -0.13 12.23 -32.58
CA ASP A 443 -0.62 12.52 -33.92
C ASP A 443 0.55 12.50 -34.93
N PRO A 444 0.54 11.69 -36.00
CA PRO A 444 1.64 11.66 -36.97
C PRO A 444 1.77 12.95 -37.78
N GLU A 445 0.70 13.73 -37.95
CA GLU A 445 0.70 14.92 -38.81
C GLU A 445 1.03 16.22 -38.05
N CYS A 446 1.16 16.15 -36.72
CA CYS A 446 1.43 17.30 -35.88
C CYS A 446 2.93 17.61 -35.71
N GLU A 447 3.25 18.65 -34.94
CA GLU A 447 4.62 19.06 -34.64
C GLU A 447 5.45 17.92 -34.02
N ILE A 448 4.90 17.19 -33.05
CA ILE A 448 5.60 16.05 -32.44
C ILE A 448 5.82 14.95 -33.49
N GLY A 449 4.77 14.57 -34.23
CA GLY A 449 4.84 13.47 -35.19
C GLY A 449 5.77 13.72 -36.38
N GLN A 450 5.97 14.98 -36.75
CA GLN A 450 6.93 15.36 -37.79
C GLN A 450 8.37 15.45 -37.26
N LYS A 451 8.57 15.69 -35.96
CA LYS A 451 9.90 15.87 -35.35
C LYS A 451 10.57 14.57 -34.91
N TYR A 452 9.80 13.55 -34.57
CA TYR A 452 10.32 12.27 -34.08
C TYR A 452 9.82 11.12 -34.93
N LYS A 453 10.65 10.10 -35.13
CA LYS A 453 10.25 8.89 -35.81
C LYS A 453 9.18 8.18 -34.98
N LEU A 454 8.00 8.00 -35.59
CA LEU A 454 6.91 7.26 -35.00
C LEU A 454 6.85 5.82 -35.50
N ARG A 455 6.28 4.94 -34.68
CA ARG A 455 5.95 3.56 -34.99
C ARG A 455 4.47 3.33 -34.67
N TRP A 456 3.75 2.67 -35.57
CA TRP A 456 2.40 2.19 -35.28
C TRP A 456 2.50 0.90 -34.47
N VAL A 457 1.77 0.83 -33.35
CA VAL A 457 1.69 -0.38 -32.51
C VAL A 457 0.24 -0.80 -32.31
N GLU A 458 0.03 -2.11 -32.30
CA GLU A 458 -1.24 -2.70 -31.87
C GLU A 458 -1.24 -2.89 -30.35
N ILE A 459 -2.38 -2.65 -29.72
CA ILE A 459 -2.59 -2.88 -28.29
C ILE A 459 -3.48 -4.13 -28.16
N ASP A 460 -3.12 -5.06 -27.27
CA ASP A 460 -3.91 -6.26 -26.92
C ASP A 460 -5.14 -5.86 -26.08
N ASN A 461 -6.01 -5.07 -26.69
CA ASN A 461 -7.24 -4.56 -26.10
C ASN A 461 -8.28 -4.36 -27.21
N HIS A 462 -9.39 -5.08 -27.14
CA HIS A 462 -10.46 -5.07 -28.16
C HIS A 462 -11.10 -3.71 -28.42
N HIS A 463 -10.82 -2.74 -27.55
CA HIS A 463 -11.36 -1.39 -27.63
C HIS A 463 -10.45 -0.38 -28.31
N ARG A 464 -9.25 -0.79 -28.75
CA ARG A 464 -8.27 0.09 -29.42
C ARG A 464 -7.79 -0.55 -30.72
N SER A 465 -7.82 0.20 -31.83
CA SER A 465 -7.27 -0.28 -33.11
C SER A 465 -5.74 -0.26 -33.16
N GLY A 466 -5.10 0.51 -32.27
CA GLY A 466 -3.66 0.74 -32.19
C GLY A 466 -3.36 2.23 -31.95
N MET A 467 -2.09 2.59 -31.81
CA MET A 467 -1.66 3.98 -31.64
C MET A 467 -0.29 4.23 -32.26
N TRP A 468 -0.02 5.49 -32.61
CA TRP A 468 1.32 5.92 -32.98
C TRP A 468 2.11 6.28 -31.72
N VAL A 469 3.30 5.68 -31.58
CA VAL A 469 4.21 5.90 -30.45
C VAL A 469 5.58 6.32 -30.97
N VAL A 470 6.40 6.96 -30.14
CA VAL A 470 7.79 7.26 -30.53
C VAL A 470 8.59 5.96 -30.64
N ASP A 471 9.32 5.80 -31.74
CA ASP A 471 10.17 4.64 -32.00
C ASP A 471 11.35 4.56 -31.03
N ALA A 472 11.84 3.34 -30.77
CA ALA A 472 12.94 3.08 -29.83
C ALA A 472 14.20 3.92 -30.10
N CYS A 473 14.49 4.26 -31.36
CA CYS A 473 15.68 5.05 -31.70
C CYS A 473 15.56 6.54 -31.36
N ASP A 474 14.35 7.07 -31.16
CA ASP A 474 14.09 8.49 -30.93
C ASP A 474 13.49 8.77 -29.54
N VAL A 475 12.98 7.75 -28.83
CA VAL A 475 12.28 7.91 -27.54
C VAL A 475 13.11 8.65 -26.48
N ARG A 476 14.44 8.43 -26.46
CA ARG A 476 15.32 9.15 -25.54
C ARG A 476 15.38 10.64 -25.84
N ARG A 477 15.60 11.00 -27.11
CA ARG A 477 15.61 12.39 -27.58
C ARG A 477 14.26 13.06 -27.33
N PHE A 478 13.17 12.34 -27.55
CA PHE A 478 11.82 12.81 -27.28
C PHE A 478 11.61 13.21 -25.81
N TYR A 479 11.94 12.34 -24.85
CA TYR A 479 11.78 12.67 -23.43
C TYR A 479 12.75 13.75 -22.96
N ASP A 480 14.00 13.76 -23.43
CA ASP A 480 14.94 14.84 -23.09
C ASP A 480 14.46 16.19 -23.61
N ASP A 481 14.00 16.27 -24.86
CA ASP A 481 13.47 17.50 -25.46
C ASP A 481 12.18 17.94 -24.73
N PHE A 482 11.27 17.01 -24.44
CA PHE A 482 10.02 17.31 -23.74
C PHE A 482 10.28 17.82 -22.32
N TYR A 483 11.13 17.13 -21.56
CA TYR A 483 11.43 17.52 -20.19
C TYR A 483 12.29 18.78 -20.11
N SER A 484 13.17 19.01 -21.08
CA SER A 484 13.87 20.30 -21.23
C SER A 484 12.88 21.44 -21.47
N PHE A 485 11.89 21.23 -22.35
CA PHE A 485 10.82 22.20 -22.57
C PHE A 485 10.04 22.48 -21.28
N LEU A 486 9.59 21.45 -20.56
CA LEU A 486 8.87 21.61 -19.30
C LEU A 486 9.67 22.40 -18.25
N ILE A 487 10.95 22.05 -18.05
CA ILE A 487 11.85 22.76 -17.13
C ILE A 487 12.02 24.22 -17.56
N SER A 488 12.22 24.48 -18.86
CA SER A 488 12.34 25.84 -19.38
C SER A 488 11.07 26.67 -19.21
N SER A 489 9.91 26.00 -19.23
CA SER A 489 8.59 26.58 -18.96
C SER A 489 8.27 26.70 -17.47
N GLY A 490 9.20 26.38 -16.57
CA GLY A 490 9.04 26.52 -15.12
C GLY A 490 8.29 25.36 -14.43
N ILE A 491 8.01 24.28 -15.15
CA ILE A 491 7.44 23.02 -14.63
C ILE A 491 8.58 22.14 -14.11
N ASN A 492 8.50 21.70 -12.86
CA ASN A 492 9.61 21.03 -12.16
C ASN A 492 9.21 19.78 -11.37
N ALA A 493 8.00 19.24 -11.61
CA ALA A 493 7.56 17.95 -11.11
C ALA A 493 6.71 17.23 -12.18
N ILE A 494 6.60 15.90 -12.12
CA ILE A 494 5.87 15.11 -13.12
C ILE A 494 5.01 14.02 -12.50
N LYS A 495 3.81 13.82 -13.03
CA LYS A 495 3.03 12.58 -12.87
C LYS A 495 3.06 11.82 -14.21
N LEU A 496 3.80 10.72 -14.26
CA LEU A 496 3.92 9.87 -15.44
C LEU A 496 2.98 8.69 -15.32
N ASP A 497 2.04 8.57 -16.23
CA ASP A 497 0.92 7.65 -16.13
C ASP A 497 0.83 6.67 -17.29
N THR A 498 -0.13 5.74 -17.23
CA THR A 498 -0.43 4.71 -18.24
C THR A 498 0.76 3.80 -18.56
N GLN A 499 1.74 3.69 -17.68
CA GLN A 499 3.01 3.01 -17.98
C GLN A 499 2.81 1.53 -18.33
N GLY A 500 1.81 0.87 -17.75
CA GLY A 500 1.41 -0.50 -18.08
C GLY A 500 0.99 -0.73 -19.53
N LEU A 501 0.70 0.31 -20.33
CA LEU A 501 0.41 0.17 -21.76
C LEU A 501 1.60 -0.45 -22.52
N LEU A 502 2.82 -0.31 -21.98
CA LEU A 502 4.00 -1.01 -22.48
C LEU A 502 3.83 -2.54 -22.48
N ALA A 503 3.16 -3.10 -21.48
CA ALA A 503 2.89 -4.53 -21.38
C ALA A 503 1.62 -4.95 -22.15
N ASP A 504 0.77 -3.99 -22.54
CA ASP A 504 -0.40 -4.21 -23.40
C ASP A 504 -0.06 -4.16 -24.90
N LEU A 505 1.16 -3.80 -25.31
CA LEU A 505 1.58 -3.92 -26.71
C LEU A 505 1.36 -5.35 -27.18
N LYS A 506 0.71 -5.56 -28.33
CA LYS A 506 0.32 -6.91 -28.80
C LYS A 506 1.48 -7.71 -29.39
N ASN A 507 2.37 -7.07 -30.13
CA ASN A 507 3.47 -7.76 -30.82
C ASN A 507 4.70 -7.98 -29.90
N PRO A 508 5.26 -9.20 -29.83
CA PRO A 508 6.48 -9.49 -29.06
C PRO A 508 7.69 -8.65 -29.46
N LYS A 509 7.85 -8.34 -30.75
CA LYS A 509 8.94 -7.49 -31.25
C LYS A 509 8.82 -6.08 -30.68
N ASP A 510 7.62 -5.52 -30.66
CA ASP A 510 7.39 -4.19 -30.08
C ASP A 510 7.64 -4.19 -28.58
N ARG A 511 7.20 -5.22 -27.84
CA ARG A 511 7.54 -5.37 -26.42
C ARG A 511 9.05 -5.46 -26.19
N ARG A 512 9.74 -6.30 -26.96
CA ARG A 512 11.20 -6.51 -26.86
C ARG A 512 12.01 -5.24 -27.15
N GLU A 513 11.58 -4.43 -28.11
CA GLU A 513 12.30 -3.21 -28.50
C GLU A 513 11.88 -1.98 -27.69
N LEU A 514 10.58 -1.77 -27.45
CA LEU A 514 10.06 -0.55 -26.84
C LEU A 514 10.11 -0.57 -25.32
N ILE A 515 9.82 -1.68 -24.64
CA ILE A 515 9.85 -1.74 -23.16
C ILE A 515 11.20 -1.29 -22.59
N PRO A 516 12.33 -1.91 -22.96
CA PRO A 516 13.62 -1.48 -22.45
C PRO A 516 14.01 -0.06 -22.90
N ALA A 517 13.65 0.34 -24.13
CA ALA A 517 13.96 1.68 -24.64
C ALA A 517 13.20 2.79 -23.90
N TYR A 518 11.90 2.61 -23.65
CA TYR A 518 11.10 3.55 -22.86
C TYR A 518 11.54 3.56 -21.40
N GLN A 519 11.77 2.38 -20.79
CA GLN A 519 12.25 2.33 -19.40
C GLN A 519 13.61 3.04 -19.25
N ASP A 520 14.59 2.81 -20.14
CA ASP A 520 15.88 3.50 -20.06
C ASP A 520 15.74 5.02 -20.30
N ALA A 521 14.99 5.41 -21.33
CA ALA A 521 14.76 6.81 -21.67
C ALA A 521 14.11 7.58 -20.51
N ILE A 522 12.99 7.07 -19.98
CA ILE A 522 12.25 7.70 -18.89
C ILE A 522 13.11 7.83 -17.64
N HIS A 523 13.73 6.74 -17.18
CA HIS A 523 14.49 6.79 -15.92
C HIS A 523 15.66 7.77 -16.00
N ARG A 524 16.39 7.79 -17.13
CA ARG A 524 17.50 8.71 -17.30
C ARG A 524 17.04 10.16 -17.48
N SER A 525 16.02 10.41 -18.29
CA SER A 525 15.49 11.75 -18.54
C SER A 525 14.81 12.32 -17.29
N LEU A 526 14.06 11.53 -16.52
CA LEU A 526 13.48 11.98 -15.25
C LEU A 526 14.59 12.35 -14.25
N ALA A 527 15.59 11.48 -14.08
CA ALA A 527 16.68 11.72 -13.13
C ALA A 527 17.50 12.97 -13.48
N SER A 528 17.64 13.33 -14.76
CA SER A 528 18.38 14.53 -15.17
C SER A 528 17.59 15.83 -15.07
N HIS A 529 16.25 15.78 -15.10
CA HIS A 529 15.41 16.99 -15.15
C HIS A 529 14.62 17.25 -13.85
N PHE A 530 14.08 16.20 -13.23
CA PHE A 530 13.15 16.32 -12.10
C PHE A 530 13.69 15.75 -10.78
N GLU A 531 14.82 15.04 -10.82
CA GLU A 531 15.37 14.32 -9.67
C GLU A 531 14.33 13.34 -9.08
N ASP A 532 13.84 13.57 -7.86
CA ASP A 532 12.85 12.76 -7.15
C ASP A 532 11.42 13.32 -7.21
N ARG A 533 11.20 14.45 -7.90
CA ARG A 533 9.90 15.13 -8.04
C ARG A 533 8.99 14.44 -9.06
N VAL A 534 8.80 13.13 -8.89
CA VAL A 534 8.11 12.25 -9.82
C VAL A 534 7.08 11.39 -9.09
N ILE A 535 5.89 11.29 -9.69
CA ILE A 535 4.84 10.33 -9.35
C ILE A 535 4.72 9.33 -10.52
N SER A 536 5.11 8.09 -10.27
CA SER A 536 4.99 6.96 -11.20
C SER A 536 3.63 6.31 -11.04
N CYS A 537 2.76 6.45 -12.04
CA CYS A 537 1.37 5.99 -12.02
C CYS A 537 1.13 4.86 -13.03
N MET A 538 0.19 3.95 -12.71
CA MET A 538 -0.17 2.78 -13.53
C MET A 538 1.04 1.92 -13.92
N SER A 539 2.02 1.80 -13.01
CA SER A 539 3.36 1.28 -13.31
C SER A 539 3.68 -0.04 -12.61
N GLN A 540 2.67 -0.77 -12.11
CA GLN A 540 2.86 -2.02 -11.35
C GLN A 540 2.85 -3.28 -12.23
N TYR A 541 3.20 -3.17 -13.52
CA TYR A 541 3.40 -4.35 -14.36
C TYR A 541 4.70 -5.10 -13.98
N PRO A 542 4.75 -6.43 -14.11
CA PRO A 542 5.84 -7.24 -13.55
C PRO A 542 7.25 -6.83 -14.00
N SER A 543 7.43 -6.56 -15.30
CA SER A 543 8.74 -6.16 -15.85
C SER A 543 9.18 -4.75 -15.44
N ASN A 544 8.28 -3.91 -14.89
CA ASN A 544 8.68 -2.64 -14.26
C ASN A 544 9.12 -2.84 -12.81
N ILE A 545 8.32 -3.57 -12.03
CA ILE A 545 8.55 -3.80 -10.60
C ILE A 545 9.95 -4.38 -10.35
N PHE A 546 10.35 -5.34 -11.20
CA PHE A 546 11.65 -5.99 -11.09
C PHE A 546 12.72 -5.39 -12.00
N SER A 547 12.44 -4.26 -12.68
CA SER A 547 13.46 -3.55 -13.42
C SER A 547 14.53 -3.03 -12.44
N PRO A 548 15.82 -3.02 -12.83
CA PRO A 548 16.88 -2.54 -11.96
C PRO A 548 16.66 -1.13 -11.39
N GLN A 549 16.08 -0.24 -12.20
CA GLN A 549 15.86 1.15 -11.86
C GLN A 549 14.81 1.35 -10.76
N ILE A 550 13.88 0.39 -10.62
CA ILE A 550 12.83 0.41 -9.59
C ILE A 550 13.25 -0.41 -8.37
N LEU A 551 13.79 -1.61 -8.61
CA LEU A 551 14.03 -2.60 -7.56
C LEU A 551 15.25 -2.29 -6.68
N ILE A 552 16.33 -1.72 -7.25
CA ILE A 552 17.64 -1.62 -6.61
C ILE A 552 18.15 -0.17 -6.60
N SER A 553 18.63 0.28 -5.45
CA SER A 553 19.33 1.56 -5.31
C SER A 553 20.81 1.47 -5.73
N SER A 554 21.33 2.52 -6.37
CA SER A 554 22.78 2.64 -6.64
C SER A 554 23.50 3.11 -5.38
N SER A 555 24.56 2.41 -4.98
CA SER A 555 25.43 2.80 -3.86
C SER A 555 26.12 4.16 -4.05
N ASN A 556 26.16 4.67 -5.29
CA ASN A 556 26.88 5.89 -5.67
C ASN A 556 25.96 7.11 -5.86
N HIS A 557 24.64 6.96 -5.64
CA HIS A 557 23.68 8.04 -5.87
C HIS A 557 22.78 8.29 -4.66
N GLY A 558 22.80 9.53 -4.16
CA GLY A 558 21.73 10.08 -3.33
C GLY A 558 20.51 10.48 -4.17
N SER A 559 20.01 9.56 -5.01
CA SER A 559 18.75 9.77 -5.73
C SER A 559 17.60 9.53 -4.76
N GLY A 560 16.76 10.54 -4.52
CA GLY A 560 15.56 10.38 -3.72
C GLY A 560 14.65 9.31 -4.31
N ARG A 561 13.89 8.64 -3.45
CA ARG A 561 12.89 7.64 -3.85
C ARG A 561 11.73 8.35 -4.54
N ILE A 562 11.30 7.91 -5.71
CA ILE A 562 10.12 8.48 -6.38
C ILE A 562 8.83 7.91 -5.79
N ALA A 563 7.74 8.66 -5.87
CA ALA A 563 6.43 8.16 -5.50
C ALA A 563 5.93 7.17 -6.57
N MET A 564 5.37 6.03 -6.18
CA MET A 564 4.73 5.10 -7.12
C MET A 564 3.33 4.76 -6.63
N ARG A 565 2.31 5.02 -7.45
CA ARG A 565 0.92 4.68 -7.14
C ARG A 565 0.80 3.20 -6.79
N ASN A 566 0.13 2.95 -5.67
CA ASN A 566 0.15 1.67 -4.97
C ASN A 566 -1.23 0.94 -4.97
N SER A 567 -2.22 1.55 -5.63
CA SER A 567 -3.57 1.02 -5.85
C SER A 567 -4.18 1.63 -7.11
N ASP A 568 -5.36 1.11 -7.50
CA ASP A 568 -6.28 1.82 -8.39
C ASP A 568 -6.73 3.16 -7.79
N ASP A 569 -7.46 3.94 -8.59
CA ASP A 569 -7.81 5.32 -8.27
C ASP A 569 -8.72 5.43 -7.04
N PHE A 570 -8.54 6.52 -6.30
CA PHE A 570 -9.47 6.96 -5.29
C PHE A 570 -10.77 7.49 -5.93
N TRP A 571 -11.87 6.77 -5.70
CA TRP A 571 -13.21 7.12 -6.17
C TRP A 571 -14.04 7.80 -5.07
N PRO A 572 -14.08 9.14 -5.00
CA PRO A 572 -14.74 9.86 -3.88
C PRO A 572 -16.24 9.56 -3.74
N ASN A 573 -16.90 9.21 -4.84
CA ASN A 573 -18.35 9.00 -4.89
C ASN A 573 -18.77 7.54 -4.78
N GLU A 574 -17.83 6.59 -4.73
CA GLU A 574 -18.12 5.16 -4.63
C GLU A 574 -17.86 4.66 -3.20
N ILE A 575 -18.93 4.54 -2.40
CA ILE A 575 -18.83 4.21 -0.96
C ILE A 575 -18.10 2.89 -0.74
N SER A 576 -18.38 1.88 -1.57
CA SER A 576 -17.77 0.55 -1.44
C SER A 576 -16.26 0.55 -1.72
N SER A 577 -15.77 1.55 -2.48
CA SER A 577 -14.35 1.67 -2.81
C SER A 577 -13.50 2.13 -1.63
N HIS A 578 -14.06 2.83 -0.63
CA HIS A 578 -13.25 3.48 0.39
C HIS A 578 -12.49 2.49 1.29
N PRO A 579 -13.13 1.48 1.91
CA PRO A 579 -12.39 0.47 2.66
C PRO A 579 -11.48 -0.38 1.77
N TRP A 580 -11.94 -0.69 0.55
CA TRP A 580 -11.17 -1.44 -0.44
C TRP A 580 -9.86 -0.74 -0.79
N HIS A 581 -9.88 0.59 -0.96
CA HIS A 581 -8.71 1.41 -1.28
C HIS A 581 -7.63 1.32 -0.20
N VAL A 582 -8.02 1.44 1.07
CA VAL A 582 -7.10 1.35 2.22
C VAL A 582 -6.62 -0.08 2.43
N HIS A 583 -7.50 -1.06 2.26
CA HIS A 583 -7.15 -2.49 2.29
C HIS A 583 -6.11 -2.83 1.20
N THR A 584 -6.39 -2.50 -0.05
CA THR A 584 -5.50 -2.74 -1.19
C THR A 584 -4.13 -2.11 -0.98
N ASN A 585 -4.10 -0.83 -0.62
CA ASN A 585 -2.83 -0.13 -0.39
C ASN A 585 -1.98 -0.77 0.72
N SER A 586 -2.59 -1.09 1.85
CA SER A 586 -1.87 -1.70 2.99
C SER A 586 -1.38 -3.12 2.70
N HIS A 587 -2.08 -3.89 1.86
CA HIS A 587 -1.65 -5.24 1.47
C HIS A 587 -0.57 -5.20 0.37
N THR A 588 -0.73 -4.35 -0.65
CA THR A 588 0.27 -4.18 -1.72
C THR A 588 1.59 -3.63 -1.16
N SER A 589 1.53 -2.87 -0.06
CA SER A 589 2.70 -2.38 0.68
C SER A 589 3.62 -3.49 1.20
N HIS A 590 3.15 -4.74 1.37
CA HIS A 590 4.03 -5.86 1.71
C HIS A 590 5.06 -6.16 0.62
N LEU A 591 4.77 -5.87 -0.64
CA LEU A 591 5.73 -6.01 -1.73
C LEU A 591 6.44 -4.68 -2.02
N THR A 592 5.68 -3.60 -2.20
CA THR A 592 6.22 -2.35 -2.76
C THR A 592 7.19 -1.62 -1.84
N THR A 593 7.17 -1.91 -0.55
CA THR A 593 8.17 -1.40 0.41
C THR A 593 9.56 -2.01 0.25
N HIS A 594 9.69 -3.15 -0.44
CA HIS A 594 10.99 -3.76 -0.76
C HIS A 594 11.65 -3.16 -2.01
N LEU A 595 10.97 -2.27 -2.73
CA LEU A 595 11.47 -1.57 -3.91
C LEU A 595 12.32 -0.38 -3.45
N GLU A 596 13.64 -0.47 -3.59
CA GLU A 596 14.59 0.44 -2.93
C GLU A 596 14.48 1.90 -3.41
N ASN A 597 13.99 2.14 -4.64
CA ASN A 597 13.86 3.48 -5.22
C ASN A 597 12.42 4.04 -5.19
N ILE A 598 11.49 3.36 -4.50
CA ILE A 598 10.06 3.72 -4.52
C ILE A 598 9.54 4.06 -3.12
N ILE A 599 8.67 5.07 -3.03
CA ILE A 599 7.74 5.29 -1.91
C ILE A 599 6.32 4.95 -2.39
N PRO A 600 5.60 4.01 -1.76
CA PRO A 600 4.23 3.66 -2.12
C PRO A 600 3.24 4.83 -1.96
N ASP A 601 2.73 5.37 -3.06
CA ASP A 601 1.74 6.45 -3.10
C ASP A 601 0.31 5.90 -3.01
N TRP A 602 -0.40 6.27 -1.94
CA TRP A 602 -1.76 5.81 -1.65
C TRP A 602 -2.84 6.66 -2.32
N ASP A 603 -2.45 7.44 -3.31
CA ASP A 603 -3.28 8.31 -4.11
C ASP A 603 -3.85 9.51 -3.33
N MET A 604 -4.32 10.48 -4.10
CA MET A 604 -5.00 11.66 -3.60
C MET A 604 -6.28 11.32 -2.81
N PHE A 605 -6.74 12.27 -1.99
CA PHE A 605 -8.02 12.17 -1.29
C PHE A 605 -8.68 13.54 -1.13
N GLN A 606 -9.94 13.54 -0.68
CA GLN A 606 -10.69 14.74 -0.35
C GLN A 606 -10.81 14.91 1.17
N THR A 607 -10.43 16.08 1.68
CA THR A 607 -10.59 16.51 3.07
C THR A 607 -12.01 16.93 3.38
N ALA A 608 -12.74 17.35 2.35
CA ALA A 608 -14.16 17.61 2.42
C ALA A 608 -14.80 17.10 1.12
N SER A 609 -15.89 16.34 1.27
CA SER A 609 -16.68 15.88 0.13
C SER A 609 -18.16 16.14 0.39
N PRO A 610 -18.90 16.74 -0.57
CA PRO A 610 -20.34 16.92 -0.44
C PRO A 610 -21.11 15.59 -0.42
N SER A 611 -20.48 14.51 -0.93
CA SER A 611 -21.09 13.21 -1.20
C SER A 611 -20.58 12.08 -0.30
N SER A 612 -19.49 12.29 0.45
CA SER A 612 -18.85 11.23 1.27
C SER A 612 -18.37 11.73 2.62
N SER A 613 -18.67 10.97 3.69
CA SER A 613 -18.16 11.23 5.04
C SER A 613 -16.80 10.59 5.35
N TYR A 614 -16.12 10.04 4.34
CA TYR A 614 -14.85 9.31 4.52
C TYR A 614 -13.59 10.20 4.60
N ALA A 615 -13.73 11.52 4.72
CA ALA A 615 -12.60 12.43 4.77
C ALA A 615 -11.63 12.11 5.91
N SER A 616 -12.12 11.99 7.15
CA SER A 616 -11.29 11.65 8.31
C SER A 616 -10.71 10.23 8.25
N TYR A 617 -11.46 9.29 7.68
CA TYR A 617 -11.02 7.91 7.42
C TYR A 617 -9.80 7.91 6.48
N HIS A 618 -9.88 8.64 5.37
CA HIS A 618 -8.81 8.72 4.39
C HIS A 618 -7.64 9.59 4.86
N ALA A 619 -7.89 10.65 5.62
CA ALA A 619 -6.85 11.44 6.29
C ALA A 619 -6.02 10.58 7.25
N ALA A 620 -6.68 9.76 8.08
CA ALA A 620 -6.00 8.80 8.95
C ALA A 620 -5.18 7.79 8.12
N ALA A 621 -5.74 7.25 7.03
CA ALA A 621 -5.01 6.33 6.16
C ALA A 621 -3.77 6.96 5.50
N ARG A 622 -3.85 8.19 4.99
CA ARG A 622 -2.70 8.90 4.38
C ARG A 622 -1.65 9.28 5.41
N SER A 623 -2.02 9.48 6.67
CA SER A 623 -1.05 9.66 7.75
C SER A 623 -0.16 8.42 7.96
N LEU A 624 -0.62 7.25 7.53
CA LEU A 624 0.11 5.97 7.64
C LEU A 624 0.78 5.54 6.34
N SER A 625 0.54 6.22 5.22
CA SER A 625 1.03 5.79 3.90
C SER A 625 2.52 6.00 3.68
N GLY A 626 3.12 6.96 4.41
CA GLY A 626 4.51 7.38 4.25
C GLY A 626 4.84 8.07 2.92
N SER A 627 3.81 8.36 2.10
CA SER A 627 3.91 8.99 0.79
C SER A 627 3.48 10.45 0.77
N LEU A 628 3.38 11.01 -0.44
CA LEU A 628 2.89 12.36 -0.69
C LEU A 628 1.47 12.51 -0.13
N LEU A 629 1.23 13.56 0.65
CA LEU A 629 -0.11 13.94 1.04
C LEU A 629 -0.74 14.76 -0.08
N SER A 630 -1.50 14.10 -0.95
CA SER A 630 -2.13 14.72 -2.12
C SER A 630 -3.62 14.98 -1.91
N LEU A 631 -4.03 16.24 -2.08
CA LEU A 631 -5.40 16.71 -1.98
C LEU A 631 -6.03 16.82 -3.37
N THR A 632 -7.33 16.58 -3.44
CA THR A 632 -8.11 16.80 -4.67
C THR A 632 -9.52 17.32 -4.35
N ASP A 633 -9.59 18.15 -3.33
CA ASP A 633 -10.83 18.81 -2.87
C ASP A 633 -11.48 19.62 -3.99
N THR A 634 -12.81 19.66 -4.00
CA THR A 634 -13.55 20.63 -4.81
C THR A 634 -13.15 22.05 -4.40
N PRO A 635 -12.85 22.96 -5.35
CA PRO A 635 -12.44 24.32 -5.03
C PRO A 635 -13.38 25.03 -4.06
N GLY A 636 -12.82 25.61 -2.99
CA GLY A 636 -13.58 26.33 -1.96
C GLY A 636 -14.28 25.42 -0.94
N TYR A 637 -14.12 24.10 -1.04
CA TYR A 637 -14.67 23.13 -0.10
C TYR A 637 -13.54 22.32 0.55
N HIS A 638 -13.02 22.84 1.66
CA HIS A 638 -11.86 22.27 2.36
C HIS A 638 -12.15 22.13 3.86
N ASP A 639 -11.70 21.02 4.47
CA ASP A 639 -11.70 20.86 5.92
C ASP A 639 -10.34 21.29 6.50
N THR A 640 -10.26 22.58 6.86
CA THR A 640 -9.05 23.18 7.45
C THR A 640 -8.69 22.59 8.81
N ALA A 641 -9.68 22.16 9.61
CA ALA A 641 -9.46 21.57 10.91
C ALA A 641 -8.82 20.17 10.76
N LEU A 642 -9.29 19.37 9.80
CA LEU A 642 -8.69 18.08 9.48
C LEU A 642 -7.27 18.26 8.91
N LEU A 643 -7.05 19.19 7.98
CA LEU A 643 -5.72 19.47 7.42
C LEU A 643 -4.70 19.92 8.46
N SER A 644 -5.13 20.68 9.47
CA SER A 644 -4.27 21.10 10.58
C SER A 644 -3.79 19.94 11.46
N GLN A 645 -4.48 18.79 11.43
CA GLN A 645 -4.05 17.57 12.12
C GLN A 645 -3.04 16.76 11.30
N LEU A 646 -3.07 16.91 9.98
CA LEU A 646 -2.18 16.19 9.05
C LEU A 646 -0.84 16.91 8.81
N THR A 647 -0.79 18.20 9.14
CA THR A 647 0.32 19.05 8.75
C THR A 647 0.78 19.93 9.90
N CYS A 648 2.06 20.26 9.93
CA CYS A 648 2.64 21.23 10.84
C CYS A 648 2.94 22.52 10.07
N THR A 649 2.40 23.65 10.53
CA THR A 649 2.93 24.95 10.10
C THR A 649 4.36 25.08 10.63
N PRO A 650 5.35 25.43 9.80
CA PRO A 650 6.72 25.58 10.28
C PRO A 650 6.77 26.63 11.39
N PHE A 651 7.46 26.32 12.50
CA PHE A 651 7.78 27.30 13.54
C PHE A 651 8.46 28.51 12.90
N GLN A 652 7.75 29.63 12.77
CA GLN A 652 8.36 30.90 12.37
C GLN A 652 9.03 31.51 13.60
N ILE A 653 10.37 31.58 13.61
CA ILE A 653 11.08 32.55 14.43
C ILE A 653 10.88 33.91 13.75
N PRO A 654 10.26 34.91 14.39
CA PRO A 654 10.05 36.22 13.77
C PRO A 654 11.41 36.84 13.40
N GLN A 655 11.71 36.96 12.10
CA GLN A 655 12.83 37.74 11.64
C GLN A 655 12.46 39.23 11.69
N SER A 656 12.79 39.87 12.81
CA SER A 656 12.71 41.31 13.03
C SER A 656 11.28 41.91 13.08
N PRO A 657 10.97 42.82 14.03
CA PRO A 657 9.68 43.50 14.15
C PRO A 657 9.36 44.49 13.00
N THR A 658 10.12 44.50 11.91
CA THR A 658 10.02 45.49 10.82
C THR A 658 9.74 44.90 9.42
N SER A 659 9.56 43.57 9.29
CA SER A 659 9.22 42.99 7.98
C SER A 659 7.73 43.10 7.68
N LYS A 660 7.41 43.61 6.48
CA LYS A 660 6.08 43.60 5.87
C LYS A 660 5.53 42.16 5.86
N ILE A 661 4.19 42.05 5.96
CA ILE A 661 3.33 40.84 5.98
C ILE A 661 4.11 39.54 5.69
N PRO A 662 4.22 38.60 6.66
CA PRO A 662 4.93 37.36 6.46
C PRO A 662 4.37 36.61 5.24
N THR A 663 5.23 36.23 4.31
CA THR A 663 4.85 35.33 3.23
C THR A 663 4.32 34.03 3.84
N PRO A 664 3.10 33.55 3.48
CA PRO A 664 2.58 32.29 4.00
C PRO A 664 3.58 31.17 3.77
N THR A 665 3.94 30.45 4.83
CA THR A 665 4.86 29.33 4.72
C THR A 665 4.05 28.05 4.47
N PRO A 666 4.35 27.26 3.42
CA PRO A 666 3.69 26.00 3.19
C PRO A 666 3.78 25.08 4.42
N PRO A 667 2.70 24.36 4.76
CA PRO A 667 2.74 23.41 5.85
C PRO A 667 3.58 22.19 5.46
N ARG A 668 4.16 21.52 6.46
CA ARG A 668 4.96 20.30 6.28
C ARG A 668 4.20 19.08 6.78
N VAL A 669 4.34 17.96 6.08
CA VAL A 669 3.78 16.66 6.44
C VAL A 669 4.82 15.87 7.20
N LEU A 670 4.48 15.41 8.40
CA LEU A 670 5.33 14.48 9.15
C LEU A 670 5.08 13.06 8.64
N ARG A 671 6.13 12.40 8.13
CA ARG A 671 5.98 11.10 7.47
C ARG A 671 6.22 9.92 8.40
N ALA A 672 5.39 8.90 8.21
CA ALA A 672 5.61 7.54 8.68
C ALA A 672 6.33 6.70 7.61
N ASN A 673 6.86 5.55 7.99
CA ASN A 673 7.15 4.50 7.02
C ASN A 673 5.85 4.07 6.35
N PRO A 674 5.87 3.50 5.13
CA PRO A 674 4.65 3.01 4.52
C PRO A 674 4.03 1.89 5.35
N GLY A 675 2.78 2.09 5.77
CA GLY A 675 2.05 1.17 6.62
C GLY A 675 1.70 -0.13 5.92
N LYS A 676 1.67 -1.22 6.69
CA LYS A 676 1.34 -2.57 6.22
C LYS A 676 0.20 -3.15 7.03
N SER A 677 -0.64 -3.97 6.41
CA SER A 677 -1.64 -4.71 7.19
C SER A 677 -0.94 -5.68 8.15
N THR A 678 -1.51 -5.89 9.32
CA THR A 678 -0.96 -6.82 10.33
C THR A 678 -1.40 -8.27 10.09
N HIS A 679 -2.49 -8.45 9.34
CA HIS A 679 -3.10 -9.75 9.08
C HIS A 679 -3.25 -9.92 7.56
N VAL A 680 -2.16 -10.39 6.94
CA VAL A 680 -2.01 -10.47 5.48
C VAL A 680 -2.96 -11.45 4.81
N TYR A 681 -3.44 -12.45 5.54
CA TYR A 681 -4.32 -13.50 5.01
C TYR A 681 -5.80 -13.13 5.03
N SER A 682 -6.14 -11.97 5.58
CA SER A 682 -7.51 -11.55 5.76
C SER A 682 -8.04 -10.76 4.56
N SER A 683 -9.10 -11.28 3.96
CA SER A 683 -9.78 -10.59 2.86
C SER A 683 -10.49 -9.32 3.33
N SER A 684 -10.80 -8.43 2.39
CA SER A 684 -11.57 -7.21 2.65
C SER A 684 -13.00 -7.46 3.16
N ASN A 685 -13.49 -8.70 2.98
CA ASN A 685 -14.87 -9.08 3.32
C ASN A 685 -14.94 -9.85 4.65
N GLU A 686 -13.79 -10.14 5.29
CA GLU A 686 -13.80 -10.76 6.61
C GLU A 686 -14.25 -9.76 7.67
N ASN A 687 -15.09 -10.21 8.61
CA ASN A 687 -15.65 -9.37 9.67
C ASN A 687 -14.61 -9.09 10.76
N ARG A 688 -13.63 -8.23 10.46
CA ARG A 688 -12.54 -7.85 11.36
C ARG A 688 -12.01 -6.44 11.12
N ILE A 689 -11.53 -5.74 12.14
CA ILE A 689 -10.93 -4.42 12.01
C ILE A 689 -9.66 -4.52 11.13
N LEU A 690 -9.57 -3.64 10.13
CA LEU A 690 -8.35 -3.49 9.35
C LEU A 690 -7.31 -2.77 10.21
N LYS A 691 -6.26 -3.50 10.57
CA LYS A 691 -5.17 -3.05 11.45
C LYS A 691 -3.91 -2.80 10.63
N ILE A 692 -3.44 -1.56 10.60
CA ILE A 692 -2.29 -1.12 9.80
C ILE A 692 -1.16 -0.70 10.75
N ARG A 693 -0.01 -1.37 10.66
CA ARG A 693 1.18 -1.05 11.45
C ARG A 693 2.14 -0.15 10.68
N THR A 694 2.72 0.82 11.36
CA THR A 694 3.83 1.63 10.85
C THR A 694 4.66 2.23 11.99
N SER A 695 5.67 3.03 11.66
CA SER A 695 6.40 3.89 12.58
C SER A 695 6.76 5.21 11.93
N THR A 696 6.90 6.28 12.72
CA THR A 696 7.43 7.57 12.22
C THR A 696 8.85 7.40 11.70
N ILE A 697 9.20 8.09 10.61
CA ILE A 697 10.52 7.95 9.99
C ILE A 697 11.62 8.50 10.92
N GLU A 698 11.39 9.64 11.56
CA GLU A 698 12.44 10.33 12.34
C GLU A 698 12.61 9.80 13.76
N THR A 699 11.51 9.55 14.47
CA THR A 699 11.55 9.15 15.89
C THR A 699 11.40 7.65 16.09
N GLY A 700 10.97 6.90 15.07
CA GLY A 700 10.66 5.48 15.20
C GLY A 700 9.43 5.20 16.07
N THR A 701 8.61 6.21 16.37
CA THR A 701 7.38 6.07 17.15
C THR A 701 6.43 5.16 16.41
N ARG A 702 6.04 4.06 17.05
CA ARG A 702 5.18 3.02 16.48
C ARG A 702 3.73 3.47 16.45
N ILE A 703 3.03 3.16 15.37
CA ILE A 703 1.63 3.55 15.15
C ILE A 703 0.86 2.31 14.70
N LEU A 704 -0.33 2.12 15.28
CA LEU A 704 -1.31 1.15 14.85
C LEU A 704 -2.59 1.89 14.44
N GLY A 705 -2.89 1.90 13.15
CA GLY A 705 -4.15 2.41 12.60
C GLY A 705 -5.23 1.35 12.65
N LEU A 706 -6.43 1.73 13.09
CA LEU A 706 -7.59 0.85 13.22
C LEU A 706 -8.73 1.40 12.35
N PHE A 707 -9.14 0.62 11.36
CA PHE A 707 -10.13 1.04 10.36
C PHE A 707 -11.30 0.05 10.31
N ASN A 708 -12.52 0.58 10.34
CA ASN A 708 -13.70 -0.23 10.06
C ASN A 708 -13.73 -0.56 8.56
N PRO A 709 -13.69 -1.85 8.15
CA PRO A 709 -13.80 -2.20 6.74
C PRO A 709 -15.25 -2.27 6.24
N LEU A 710 -16.24 -2.21 7.14
CA LEU A 710 -17.66 -2.37 6.82
C LEU A 710 -18.30 -1.00 6.57
N PRO A 711 -18.75 -0.69 5.34
CA PRO A 711 -19.31 0.63 5.03
C PRO A 711 -20.63 0.95 5.74
N SER A 712 -21.38 -0.08 6.13
CA SER A 712 -22.75 0.05 6.63
C SER A 712 -22.95 -0.43 8.06
N ASP A 713 -21.97 -1.14 8.64
CA ASP A 713 -22.09 -1.80 9.94
C ASP A 713 -20.98 -1.38 10.90
N SER A 714 -21.30 -1.31 12.20
CA SER A 714 -20.28 -1.17 13.24
C SER A 714 -19.49 -2.47 13.36
N ILE A 715 -18.24 -2.39 13.77
CA ILE A 715 -17.43 -3.56 14.11
C ILE A 715 -16.87 -3.45 15.51
N THR A 716 -16.95 -4.54 16.28
CA THR A 716 -16.45 -4.60 17.64
C THR A 716 -15.40 -5.70 17.77
N GLU A 717 -14.22 -5.38 18.27
CA GLU A 717 -13.16 -6.35 18.57
C GLU A 717 -12.51 -6.07 19.93
N ILE A 718 -11.98 -7.12 20.56
CA ILE A 718 -11.02 -6.98 21.65
C ILE A 718 -9.63 -6.82 21.00
N ILE A 719 -8.93 -5.75 21.35
CA ILE A 719 -7.59 -5.42 20.85
C ILE A 719 -6.58 -5.68 21.96
N SER A 720 -5.52 -6.43 21.67
CA SER A 720 -4.39 -6.60 22.59
C SER A 720 -3.36 -5.49 22.40
N LEU A 721 -2.80 -4.98 23.51
CA LEU A 721 -1.66 -4.06 23.47
C LEU A 721 -0.40 -4.71 22.89
N GLU A 722 -0.31 -6.05 22.86
CA GLU A 722 0.77 -6.76 22.19
C GLU A 722 0.72 -6.61 20.66
N GLU A 723 -0.44 -6.25 20.10
CA GLU A 723 -0.60 -5.91 18.68
C GLU A 723 0.01 -4.54 18.34
N PHE A 724 0.19 -3.68 19.36
CA PHE A 724 1.07 -2.52 19.25
C PHE A 724 2.49 -3.05 19.37
N PRO A 725 3.37 -2.79 18.39
CA PRO A 725 4.63 -3.51 18.32
C PRO A 725 5.44 -3.36 19.62
N LEU A 726 5.55 -4.43 20.39
CA LEU A 726 6.53 -4.59 21.45
C LEU A 726 7.87 -4.97 20.78
N SER A 727 8.98 -4.45 21.30
CA SER A 727 10.26 -4.26 20.59
C SER A 727 10.90 -5.49 19.89
N PRO A 728 11.63 -5.28 18.76
CA PRO A 728 12.70 -6.18 18.29
C PRO A 728 14.09 -5.47 18.22
N PRO A 729 15.21 -6.18 17.91
CA PRO A 729 16.53 -5.98 18.52
C PRO A 729 17.24 -4.69 18.11
N SER A 730 18.13 -4.23 18.99
CA SER A 730 19.00 -3.08 18.81
C SER A 730 19.67 -3.04 17.42
N PRO A 731 19.78 -1.85 16.77
CA PRO A 731 20.56 -1.71 15.55
C PRO A 731 22.04 -2.05 15.78
N PRO A 732 22.79 -2.48 14.74
CA PRO A 732 24.20 -2.79 14.87
C PRO A 732 25.00 -1.53 15.22
N SER A 733 25.54 -1.53 16.44
CA SER A 733 26.68 -0.74 16.94
C SER A 733 26.86 0.68 16.37
N HIS A 734 26.19 1.65 17.00
CA HIS A 734 26.85 2.93 17.31
C HIS A 734 26.78 3.13 18.84
N LYS A 735 27.92 3.52 19.41
CA LYS A 735 28.26 3.53 20.84
C LYS A 735 27.08 3.95 21.73
N GLN A 736 26.63 3.04 22.60
CA GLN A 736 25.67 3.33 23.66
C GLN A 736 26.31 4.25 24.71
N GLU A 737 25.68 5.39 24.99
CA GLU A 737 25.88 6.10 26.25
C GLU A 737 25.09 5.39 27.37
N PRO A 738 25.70 5.14 28.54
CA PRO A 738 25.03 4.43 29.62
C PRO A 738 24.32 5.45 30.52
N ASN A 739 23.03 5.68 30.28
CA ASN A 739 22.03 6.06 31.29
C ASN A 739 20.71 6.43 30.62
N CYS A 740 19.82 5.46 30.42
CA CYS A 740 18.41 5.75 30.23
C CYS A 740 17.61 4.87 31.18
N HIS A 741 16.97 5.50 32.17
CA HIS A 741 16.01 4.85 33.05
C HIS A 741 14.93 4.18 32.19
N LYS A 742 14.58 2.93 32.49
CA LYS A 742 13.44 2.22 31.87
C LYS A 742 12.15 2.98 32.21
N GLN A 743 11.73 3.91 31.35
CA GLN A 743 10.38 4.44 31.38
C GLN A 743 9.41 3.34 30.93
N GLU A 744 8.31 3.18 31.67
CA GLU A 744 7.21 2.31 31.24
C GLU A 744 6.62 2.85 29.91
N PRO A 745 6.23 1.96 28.98
CA PRO A 745 5.64 2.40 27.72
C PRO A 745 4.31 3.11 27.99
N ALA A 746 4.22 4.39 27.62
CA ALA A 746 2.97 5.14 27.63
C ALA A 746 2.24 4.95 26.29
N TYR A 747 1.01 4.45 26.34
CA TYR A 747 0.12 4.33 25.17
C TYR A 747 -0.80 5.54 25.11
N ILE A 748 -0.84 6.22 23.96
CA ILE A 748 -1.72 7.36 23.70
C ILE A 748 -2.73 6.93 22.65
N ILE A 749 -4.02 7.01 23.00
CA ILE A 749 -5.12 6.73 22.09
C ILE A 749 -5.65 8.07 21.57
N HIS A 750 -5.61 8.25 20.25
CA HIS A 750 -6.25 9.37 19.57
C HIS A 750 -7.40 8.84 18.71
N ALA A 751 -8.59 9.41 18.88
CA ALA A 751 -9.73 9.22 18.00
C ALA A 751 -10.06 10.53 17.28
N THR A 752 -10.78 10.43 16.16
CA THR A 752 -11.24 11.59 15.40
C THR A 752 -12.06 12.54 16.29
N PRO A 753 -12.04 13.86 16.02
CA PRO A 753 -12.57 14.90 16.92
C PRO A 753 -14.05 14.75 17.33
N SER A 754 -14.82 13.90 16.66
CA SER A 754 -16.19 13.54 17.03
C SER A 754 -16.30 12.62 18.26
N HIS A 755 -15.23 11.94 18.68
CA HIS A 755 -15.28 10.92 19.75
C HIS A 755 -14.06 10.97 20.68
N PRO A 756 -14.11 11.66 21.83
CA PRO A 756 -13.01 11.66 22.78
C PRO A 756 -12.89 10.28 23.46
N LEU A 757 -11.81 9.55 23.15
CA LEU A 757 -11.39 8.38 23.93
C LEU A 757 -10.50 8.82 25.11
N PRO A 758 -10.39 8.02 26.19
CA PRO A 758 -9.45 8.30 27.27
C PRO A 758 -8.03 8.45 26.70
N THR A 759 -7.41 9.61 26.92
CA THR A 759 -6.09 9.97 26.37
C THR A 759 -4.92 9.23 27.02
N HIS A 760 -5.18 8.54 28.14
CA HIS A 760 -4.21 7.73 28.86
C HIS A 760 -4.88 6.45 29.40
N LEU A 761 -4.35 5.29 29.00
CA LEU A 761 -4.56 4.04 29.72
C LEU A 761 -3.59 4.04 30.92
N ALA A 762 -4.09 4.24 32.13
CA ALA A 762 -3.31 4.07 33.36
C ALA A 762 -3.48 2.63 33.87
N THR A 763 -2.38 1.99 34.33
CA THR A 763 -2.26 0.61 34.88
C THR A 763 -2.30 -0.55 33.84
N PRO A 764 -1.81 -1.78 34.16
CA PRO A 764 -1.24 -2.74 33.19
C PRO A 764 -2.32 -3.55 32.47
N THR A 765 -3.31 -2.89 31.88
CA THR A 765 -4.35 -3.55 31.08
C THR A 765 -3.75 -3.96 29.73
N SER A 766 -3.70 -5.26 29.44
CA SER A 766 -3.12 -5.79 28.20
C SER A 766 -4.10 -5.80 27.01
N LYS A 767 -5.39 -5.54 27.23
CA LYS A 767 -6.46 -5.60 26.22
C LYS A 767 -7.49 -4.49 26.42
N PHE A 768 -8.20 -4.10 25.37
CA PHE A 768 -9.38 -3.21 25.41
C PHE A 768 -10.44 -3.65 24.38
N LEU A 769 -11.72 -3.45 24.67
CA LEU A 769 -12.83 -3.71 23.74
C LEU A 769 -13.10 -2.43 22.94
N LEU A 770 -12.98 -2.47 21.62
CA LEU A 770 -13.17 -1.32 20.73
C LEU A 770 -14.35 -1.56 19.80
N THR A 771 -15.27 -0.60 19.72
CA THR A 771 -16.29 -0.54 18.66
C THR A 771 -15.97 0.61 17.73
N LEU A 772 -15.76 0.32 16.44
CA LEU A 772 -15.67 1.33 15.39
C LEU A 772 -17.05 1.50 14.73
N PRO A 773 -17.57 2.74 14.63
CA PRO A 773 -18.89 3.01 14.08
C PRO A 773 -18.98 2.74 12.56
N PRO A 774 -20.18 2.51 12.02
CA PRO A 774 -20.41 2.47 10.58
C PRO A 774 -20.31 3.90 10.04
N LYS A 775 -19.42 4.13 9.07
CA LYS A 775 -19.11 5.46 8.53
C LYS A 775 -18.59 6.43 9.62
N PRO A 776 -17.71 7.38 9.28
CA PRO A 776 -17.51 8.52 10.17
C PRO A 776 -18.84 9.28 10.24
N THR A 777 -19.43 9.40 11.43
CA THR A 777 -20.60 10.27 11.62
C THR A 777 -20.14 11.68 11.34
N SER A 778 -20.84 12.37 10.45
CA SER A 778 -20.57 13.76 10.13
C SER A 778 -20.72 14.58 11.42
N SER A 779 -19.63 14.96 12.06
CA SER A 779 -19.68 16.13 12.92
C SER A 779 -20.00 17.30 12.02
N SER A 780 -21.12 17.97 12.26
CA SER A 780 -21.40 19.32 11.74
C SER A 780 -20.13 20.18 11.83
N PRO A 781 -19.90 21.13 10.88
CA PRO A 781 -18.74 22.01 10.94
C PRO A 781 -18.65 22.63 12.34
N PRO A 782 -17.48 22.63 12.99
CA PRO A 782 -17.36 23.15 14.34
C PRO A 782 -17.86 24.59 14.32
N THR A 783 -18.86 24.88 15.14
CA THR A 783 -19.18 26.26 15.49
C THR A 783 -17.91 26.87 16.04
N ASN A 784 -17.45 27.96 15.41
CA ASN A 784 -16.25 28.72 15.78
C ASN A 784 -16.22 28.98 17.30
N SER A 785 -15.55 28.11 18.04
CA SER A 785 -15.06 28.39 19.38
C SER A 785 -13.55 28.47 19.25
N THR A 786 -13.06 29.71 19.17
CA THR A 786 -11.64 30.05 19.26
C THR A 786 -11.02 29.33 20.46
N PRO A 787 -10.00 28.47 20.26
CA PRO A 787 -9.20 27.99 21.38
C PRO A 787 -8.41 29.18 21.94
N SER A 788 -8.51 29.41 23.24
CA SER A 788 -7.64 30.39 23.91
C SER A 788 -6.18 29.94 23.80
N PRO A 789 -5.23 30.81 23.42
CA PRO A 789 -3.83 30.43 23.29
C PRO A 789 -3.28 30.04 24.66
N CYS A 790 -2.65 28.86 24.73
CA CYS A 790 -1.87 28.41 25.88
C CYS A 790 -0.82 29.48 26.23
N ARG A 791 -0.95 30.06 27.43
CA ARG A 791 0.07 30.94 28.01
C ARG A 791 1.36 30.14 28.25
N PRO A 792 2.54 30.63 27.83
CA PRO A 792 3.80 30.05 28.28
C PRO A 792 3.99 30.26 29.80
N PRO A 793 4.77 29.39 30.47
CA PRO A 793 4.98 29.48 31.92
C PRO A 793 5.79 30.73 32.28
N ASP A 794 5.36 31.37 33.37
CA ASP A 794 5.89 32.61 33.94
C ASP A 794 7.29 32.39 34.54
N PRO A 795 8.36 33.11 34.13
CA PRO A 795 9.70 32.88 34.62
C PRO A 795 9.97 33.73 35.88
N THR A 796 9.29 33.47 36.99
CA THR A 796 9.66 34.08 38.28
C THR A 796 9.39 33.17 39.48
N THR A 797 10.36 32.33 39.84
CA THR A 797 10.57 31.96 41.25
C THR A 797 12.03 31.55 41.51
N PRO A 798 12.69 31.99 42.60
CA PRO A 798 14.14 31.95 42.74
C PRO A 798 14.66 30.59 43.21
N GLN A 799 15.81 30.17 42.67
CA GLN A 799 16.58 29.00 43.11
C GLN A 799 17.01 29.14 44.57
N THR A 800 16.60 28.19 45.42
CA THR A 800 17.14 27.96 46.76
C THR A 800 18.50 27.24 46.65
N LYS A 801 19.53 27.82 47.28
CA LYS A 801 20.88 27.22 47.44
C LYS A 801 20.82 25.98 48.36
N PRO A 802 21.72 24.99 48.17
CA PRO A 802 21.81 23.85 49.08
C PRO A 802 22.55 24.22 50.37
N PRO A 803 22.24 23.61 51.52
CA PRO A 803 22.98 23.88 52.74
C PRO A 803 24.30 23.12 52.74
N SER A 804 25.34 23.83 53.18
CA SER A 804 26.62 23.26 53.59
C SER A 804 26.54 22.73 55.02
N LYS A 805 26.95 21.47 55.19
CA LYS A 805 27.11 20.66 56.41
C LYS A 805 25.85 20.12 57.06
#